data_AF-A0A084G8V7-F1
#
_entry.id   AF-A0A084G8V7-F1
#
_cell.length_a   1.000
_cell.length_b   1.000
_cell.length_c   1.000
_cell.angle_alpha   90.00
_cell.angle_beta   90.00
_cell.angle_gamma   90.00
#
_symmetry.space_group_name_H-M   'P 1'
#
loop_
_entity.id
_entity.type
_entity.pdbx_description
1 polymer ?
#
loop_
_entity_poly.entity_id
_entity_poly.type
_entity_poly.pdbx_seq_one_letter_code
_entity_poly.pdbx_strand_id
1 'polypeptide(L)'
;MPNTSCDFEAAGSADSLSLLQAGYFNLKRRAVGEYLGLIEPKAKKKPKAEAEAEEDKVVEGALAKLDPAELEKLGLSRDDLIPEKDTSERKQEVPAEVQPPVCERCQDLTHYNKGTPIFHPSVHSIAEIIEESPHKYNHIYHLIDAADFPMSLVPRLHNLVGDVNLRSLNRRSRKGKFYGGRRIDMSFIITRSDLLAPEEKQVDALMPSLRNVLRDALGRVGRRVRLGNVHCVSANRGWWTKTLKKRIYERGGAGWMVGKANVGKSSLFSVVFPKGHMQAPQQHGGKDLASLLAEMPFPQTAAAEEGPSKSVIEQPTELDIGEWLPPPRPETNYPAMPTVSALPGTTASPIRIPFGNGKGELIDLPGLDRGGLDEYVKPEHHSSLIMKRRVKPVQESIKPGQSLLLGGFIRITPRTPDLVILAASFTPLETHVTSTEKAISIQKQEGHLSVENIAVPGTGEKIDRAASLELSYDVTKQRAGPLTRKNALNLKPQSLAFRVLAVDVLIEGVGWVEISAQVRTKDYPHEGREKEEHLIEKEEEEEMKNEEEDPWEALERAVNPIKVAETKKPSPPTPPTKPEEPLWPVIDVFTPEGRFIGSRQPLNLYLLNKARTEPAKRLRRSMKGAKKREKMAKRAARAAERAG
;
A
#
# COMPACT_ATOMS: atom_id res chain seq x y z
N MET A 1 30.40 24.85 58.42
CA MET A 1 29.69 23.55 58.31
C MET A 1 28.38 23.67 59.09
N PRO A 2 27.26 23.07 58.67
CA PRO A 2 26.80 22.74 57.31
C PRO A 2 25.32 23.15 57.04
N ASN A 3 24.94 23.13 55.76
CA ASN A 3 23.66 22.71 55.14
C ASN A 3 22.28 23.16 55.69
N THR A 4 21.44 23.76 54.83
CA THR A 4 20.30 23.07 54.18
C THR A 4 19.51 23.98 53.20
N SER A 5 19.54 23.58 51.92
CA SER A 5 18.51 23.68 50.86
C SER A 5 17.52 24.85 50.83
N CYS A 6 17.74 25.79 49.91
CA CYS A 6 16.68 26.58 49.28
C CYS A 6 16.28 25.94 47.93
N ASP A 7 14.99 25.67 47.82
CA ASP A 7 14.12 25.96 46.67
C ASP A 7 14.56 25.49 45.28
N PHE A 8 14.04 24.32 44.90
CA PHE A 8 13.50 24.11 43.55
C PHE A 8 12.16 23.39 43.72
N GLU A 9 11.10 24.18 43.89
CA GLU A 9 9.73 23.70 43.71
C GLU A 9 9.60 23.14 42.30
N ALA A 10 9.50 21.82 42.22
CA ALA A 10 9.07 21.10 41.04
C ALA A 10 7.57 21.34 40.82
N ALA A 11 7.22 22.52 40.31
CA ALA A 11 5.99 22.73 39.55
C ALA A 11 6.23 22.18 38.12
N GLY A 12 5.39 21.37 37.51
CA GLY A 12 4.06 20.94 37.85
C GLY A 12 3.66 19.76 36.97
N SER A 13 2.52 19.19 37.32
CA SER A 13 1.74 18.22 36.56
C SER A 13 1.87 18.36 35.04
N ALA A 14 2.60 17.45 34.40
CA ALA A 14 2.38 17.19 32.98
C ALA A 14 1.00 16.53 32.88
N ASP A 15 0.02 17.26 32.34
CA ASP A 15 -1.29 16.69 31.99
C ASP A 15 -1.08 15.37 31.26
N SER A 16 -1.76 14.30 31.67
CA SER A 16 -1.65 12.97 31.06
C SER A 16 -1.94 12.98 29.55
N LEU A 17 -2.66 14.01 29.07
CA LEU A 17 -2.93 14.28 27.66
C LEU A 17 -1.71 14.80 26.88
N SER A 18 -0.79 15.54 27.52
CA SER A 18 0.42 16.10 26.89
C SER A 18 1.46 15.02 26.55
N LEU A 19 1.51 13.94 27.34
CA LEU A 19 2.43 12.81 27.14
C LEU A 19 2.15 12.02 25.86
N LEU A 20 0.91 12.05 25.38
CA LEU A 20 0.47 11.30 24.19
C LEU A 20 0.45 12.15 22.91
N GLN A 21 0.82 13.44 23.00
CA GLN A 21 0.80 14.35 21.86
C GLN A 21 1.95 14.07 20.89
N ALA A 22 1.68 14.18 19.60
CA ALA A 22 2.71 14.08 18.58
C ALA A 22 3.75 15.21 18.73
N GLY A 23 5.03 14.85 18.76
CA GLY A 23 6.12 15.82 18.93
C GLY A 23 6.58 16.00 20.38
N TYR A 24 5.99 15.30 21.34
CA TYR A 24 6.47 15.32 22.73
C TYR A 24 7.77 14.51 22.91
N PHE A 25 8.75 15.12 23.57
CA PHE A 25 10.04 14.52 23.90
C PHE A 25 10.24 14.47 25.41
N ASN A 26 10.25 13.27 25.98
CA ASN A 26 10.51 13.10 27.39
C ASN A 26 12.00 13.34 27.71
N LEU A 27 12.27 14.40 28.48
CA LEU A 27 13.63 14.80 28.89
C LEU A 27 14.34 13.75 29.77
N LYS A 28 13.58 12.87 30.45
CA LYS A 28 14.15 11.76 31.23
C LYS A 28 14.75 10.68 30.34
N ARG A 29 14.44 10.67 29.04
CA ARG A 29 14.95 9.67 28.11
C ARG A 29 16.40 9.97 27.78
N ARG A 30 17.25 8.98 28.02
CA ARG A 30 18.70 9.06 27.76
C ARG A 30 19.04 9.53 26.34
N ALA A 31 18.34 9.05 25.31
CA ALA A 31 18.58 9.47 23.92
C ALA A 31 18.31 10.97 23.69
N VAL A 32 17.32 11.54 24.38
CA VAL A 32 17.00 12.98 24.32
C VAL A 32 18.06 13.76 25.10
N GLY A 33 18.43 13.27 26.30
CA GLY A 33 19.51 13.87 27.09
C GLY A 33 20.88 13.82 26.40
N GLU A 34 21.22 12.74 25.70
CA GLU A 34 22.46 12.61 24.91
C GLU A 34 22.45 13.56 23.70
N TYR A 35 21.32 13.71 23.02
CA TYR A 35 21.19 14.63 21.88
C TYR A 35 21.27 16.10 22.31
N LEU A 36 20.68 16.45 23.46
CA LEU A 36 20.74 17.79 24.04
C LEU A 36 22.07 18.07 24.76
N GLY A 37 22.99 17.10 24.83
CA GLY A 37 24.26 17.24 25.55
C GLY A 37 24.12 17.28 27.09
N LEU A 38 22.95 16.94 27.63
CA LEU A 38 22.68 16.86 29.07
C LEU A 38 23.26 15.59 29.72
N ILE A 39 23.55 14.57 28.91
CA ILE A 39 24.11 13.28 29.34
C ILE A 39 25.28 12.94 28.43
N GLU A 40 26.44 12.61 29.00
CA GLU A 40 27.57 12.15 28.20
C GLU A 40 27.21 10.84 27.46
N PRO A 41 27.50 10.76 26.15
CA PRO A 41 27.23 9.55 25.39
C PRO A 41 28.01 8.40 26.00
N LYS A 42 27.34 7.25 26.18
CA LYS A 42 28.05 6.02 26.56
C LYS A 42 29.10 5.75 25.49
N ALA A 43 30.38 5.71 25.86
CA ALA A 43 31.45 5.27 24.98
C ALA A 43 31.00 3.94 24.35
N LYS A 44 30.65 3.97 23.07
CA LYS A 44 30.34 2.74 22.33
C LYS A 44 31.55 1.83 22.51
N LYS A 45 31.33 0.54 22.81
CA LYS A 45 32.42 -0.46 22.76
C LYS A 45 33.19 -0.20 21.46
N LYS A 46 34.49 0.04 21.57
CA LYS A 46 35.37 0.35 20.41
C LYS A 46 35.00 -0.59 19.25
N PRO A 47 34.83 -0.07 18.02
CA PRO A 47 34.50 -0.90 16.88
C PRO A 47 35.54 -2.03 16.74
N LYS A 48 35.10 -3.24 16.34
CA LYS A 48 35.97 -4.43 16.17
C LYS A 48 37.24 -4.13 15.38
N ALA A 49 37.17 -3.23 14.41
CA ALA A 49 38.29 -2.80 13.57
C ALA A 49 39.41 -2.09 14.34
N GLU A 50 39.11 -1.35 15.42
CA GLU A 50 40.13 -0.72 16.26
C GLU A 50 40.77 -1.72 17.23
N ALA A 51 40.01 -2.74 17.67
CA ALA A 51 40.54 -3.84 18.45
C ALA A 51 41.47 -4.73 17.61
N GLU A 52 41.08 -5.04 16.37
CA GLU A 52 41.91 -5.75 15.39
C GLU A 52 43.19 -4.93 15.06
N ALA A 53 43.09 -3.60 14.93
CA ALA A 53 44.26 -2.74 14.72
C ALA A 53 45.18 -2.59 15.94
N GLU A 54 44.67 -2.74 17.17
CA GLU A 54 45.49 -2.82 18.38
C GLU A 54 46.17 -4.20 18.49
N GLU A 55 45.47 -5.29 18.15
CA GLU A 55 46.02 -6.65 18.08
C GLU A 55 47.12 -6.76 17.00
N ASP A 56 46.91 -6.21 15.82
CA ASP A 56 47.89 -6.17 14.72
C ASP A 56 49.16 -5.40 15.13
N LYS A 57 49.05 -4.30 15.87
CA LYS A 57 50.20 -3.57 16.41
C LYS A 57 50.97 -4.37 17.46
N VAL A 58 50.28 -5.16 18.27
CA VAL A 58 50.91 -6.07 19.25
C VAL A 58 51.63 -7.20 18.52
N VAL A 59 51.05 -7.74 17.44
CA VAL A 59 51.67 -8.76 16.58
C VAL A 59 52.90 -8.20 15.84
N GLU A 60 52.81 -7.00 15.25
CA GLU A 60 53.95 -6.30 14.63
C GLU A 60 55.07 -6.05 15.66
N GLY A 61 54.72 -5.62 16.88
CA GLY A 61 55.68 -5.39 17.96
C GLY A 61 56.34 -6.67 18.49
N ALA A 62 55.67 -7.82 18.40
CA ALA A 62 56.23 -9.13 18.74
C ALA A 62 57.14 -9.67 17.62
N LEU A 63 56.74 -9.52 16.35
CA LEU A 63 57.53 -9.89 15.17
C LEU A 63 58.79 -9.02 14.98
N ALA A 64 58.81 -7.80 15.52
CA ALA A 64 59.99 -6.94 15.52
C ALA A 64 61.08 -7.39 16.52
N LYS A 65 60.73 -8.21 17.52
CA LYS A 65 61.65 -8.68 18.58
C LYS A 65 62.26 -10.06 18.32
N LEU A 66 61.88 -10.73 17.23
CA LEU A 66 62.38 -12.05 16.85
C LEU A 66 63.52 -11.93 15.82
N ASP A 67 64.56 -12.76 16.00
CA ASP A 67 65.73 -12.76 15.11
C ASP A 67 65.39 -13.38 13.72
N PRO A 68 65.82 -12.77 12.61
CA PRO A 68 65.43 -13.19 11.25
C PRO A 68 65.83 -14.64 10.91
N ALA A 69 66.91 -15.14 11.51
CA ALA A 69 67.47 -16.47 11.22
C ALA A 69 66.68 -17.63 11.86
N GLU A 70 65.84 -17.36 12.87
CA GLU A 70 64.97 -18.38 13.48
C GLU A 70 63.64 -18.52 12.74
N LEU A 71 63.15 -17.43 12.13
CA LEU A 71 61.93 -17.40 11.32
C LEU A 71 62.08 -18.19 10.01
N GLU A 72 63.25 -18.10 9.35
CA GLU A 72 63.54 -18.90 8.14
C GLU A 72 63.61 -20.41 8.42
N LYS A 73 64.10 -20.82 9.61
CA LYS A 73 64.14 -22.25 9.99
C LYS A 73 62.76 -22.85 10.22
N LEU A 74 61.77 -22.02 10.54
CA LEU A 74 60.36 -22.42 10.74
C LEU A 74 59.54 -22.35 9.44
N GLY A 75 60.14 -21.92 8.31
CA GLY A 75 59.49 -21.91 7.00
C GLY A 75 58.38 -20.86 6.86
N LEU A 76 58.41 -19.81 7.66
CA LEU A 76 57.43 -18.71 7.66
C LEU A 76 58.11 -17.42 7.19
N SER A 77 57.61 -16.81 6.11
CA SER A 77 58.12 -15.53 5.63
C SER A 77 57.40 -14.35 6.33
N ARG A 78 58.09 -13.21 6.48
CA ARG A 78 57.53 -12.01 7.13
C ARG A 78 56.33 -11.44 6.37
N ASP A 79 56.26 -11.71 5.06
CA ASP A 79 55.23 -11.20 4.16
C ASP A 79 53.97 -12.08 4.15
N ASP A 80 54.05 -13.37 4.54
CA ASP A 80 52.88 -14.26 4.65
C ASP A 80 52.02 -14.00 5.91
N LEU A 81 52.60 -13.33 6.92
CA LEU A 81 51.96 -13.06 8.22
C LEU A 81 51.31 -11.66 8.32
N ILE A 82 51.60 -10.77 7.37
CA ILE A 82 51.05 -9.41 7.32
C ILE A 82 50.15 -9.36 6.08
N PRO A 83 48.81 -9.35 6.21
CA PRO A 83 47.95 -9.19 5.05
C PRO A 83 48.24 -7.84 4.39
N GLU A 84 48.50 -7.85 3.08
CA GLU A 84 48.69 -6.63 2.30
C GLU A 84 47.50 -5.68 2.53
N LYS A 85 47.79 -4.48 3.03
CA LYS A 85 46.80 -3.40 3.13
C LYS A 85 46.38 -3.04 1.71
N ASP A 86 45.26 -3.60 1.25
CA ASP A 86 44.54 -3.10 0.10
C ASP A 86 44.32 -1.59 0.28
N THR A 87 45.06 -0.80 -0.50
CA THR A 87 44.95 0.66 -0.58
C THR A 87 43.74 1.06 -1.43
N SER A 88 42.62 0.37 -1.25
CA SER A 88 41.32 0.82 -1.74
C SER A 88 40.71 1.74 -0.69
N GLU A 89 40.80 3.04 -0.96
CA GLU A 89 39.99 4.11 -0.35
C GLU A 89 39.71 3.93 1.16
N ARG A 90 40.60 4.49 2.00
CA ARG A 90 40.17 4.94 3.33
C ARG A 90 39.03 5.93 3.14
N LYS A 91 37.78 5.45 3.12
CA LYS A 91 36.63 6.24 3.52
C LYS A 91 36.97 6.75 4.90
N GLN A 92 37.34 8.02 5.00
CA GLN A 92 37.20 8.74 6.24
C GLN A 92 35.75 8.51 6.66
N GLU A 93 35.54 7.67 7.67
CA GLU A 93 34.25 7.55 8.32
C GLU A 93 33.97 8.92 8.92
N VAL A 94 33.20 9.72 8.18
CA VAL A 94 32.59 10.94 8.68
C VAL A 94 31.97 10.60 10.03
N PRO A 95 32.24 11.36 11.12
CA PRO A 95 31.67 11.06 12.41
C PRO A 95 30.17 10.86 12.23
N ALA A 96 29.65 9.70 12.67
CA ALA A 96 28.25 9.38 12.52
C ALA A 96 27.43 10.52 13.13
N GLU A 97 26.81 11.34 12.28
CA GLU A 97 25.94 12.43 12.71
C GLU A 97 24.96 11.87 13.75
N VAL A 98 24.90 12.52 14.91
CA VAL A 98 24.01 12.09 15.99
C VAL A 98 22.59 12.21 15.46
N GLN A 99 21.96 11.05 15.19
CA GLN A 99 20.60 11.03 14.67
C GLN A 99 19.67 11.71 15.67
N PRO A 100 18.78 12.61 15.22
CA PRO A 100 17.84 13.26 16.10
C PRO A 100 16.97 12.20 16.79
N PRO A 101 16.72 12.34 18.11
CA PRO A 101 15.87 11.42 18.82
C PRO A 101 14.45 11.48 18.24
N VAL A 102 13.74 10.36 18.36
CA VAL A 102 12.35 10.23 17.91
C VAL A 102 11.42 10.55 19.09
N CYS A 103 10.30 11.23 18.85
CA CYS A 103 9.33 11.56 19.90
C CYS A 103 8.73 10.30 20.54
N GLU A 104 8.15 10.43 21.73
CA GLU A 104 7.62 9.31 22.52
C GLU A 104 6.58 8.49 21.75
N ARG A 105 5.62 9.17 21.12
CA ARG A 105 4.63 8.54 20.25
C ARG A 105 5.26 7.72 19.12
N CYS A 106 6.23 8.28 18.39
CA CYS A 106 6.84 7.56 17.27
C CYS A 106 7.70 6.38 17.74
N GLN A 107 8.27 6.46 18.95
CA GLN A 107 8.92 5.32 19.59
C GLN A 107 7.89 4.22 19.91
N ASP A 108 6.75 4.58 20.51
CA ASP A 108 5.70 3.63 20.87
C ASP A 108 5.06 2.98 19.64
N LEU A 109 4.87 3.76 18.57
CA LEU A 109 4.40 3.25 17.30
C LEU A 109 5.36 2.25 16.66
N THR A 110 6.67 2.43 16.86
CA THR A 110 7.71 1.57 16.25
C THR A 110 7.94 0.31 17.07
N HIS A 111 8.02 0.43 18.40
CA HIS A 111 8.40 -0.67 19.28
C HIS A 111 7.21 -1.43 19.85
N TYR A 112 6.13 -0.72 20.18
CA TYR A 112 4.98 -1.29 20.87
C TYR A 112 3.72 -1.38 20.00
N ASN A 113 3.72 -0.78 18.80
CA ASN A 113 2.53 -0.58 17.96
C ASN A 113 1.37 0.00 18.78
N LYS A 114 1.68 0.97 19.64
CA LYS A 114 0.70 1.71 20.46
C LYS A 114 0.76 3.17 20.07
N GLY A 115 -0.39 3.80 19.96
CA GLY A 115 -0.47 5.23 19.68
C GLY A 115 -1.90 5.66 19.45
N THR A 116 -2.18 6.92 19.77
CA THR A 116 -3.42 7.59 19.41
C THR A 116 -3.38 7.95 17.92
N PRO A 117 -4.48 7.70 17.18
CA PRO A 117 -4.65 8.23 15.83
C PRO A 117 -4.48 9.76 15.85
N ILE A 118 -3.82 10.30 14.82
CA ILE A 118 -3.73 11.74 14.62
C ILE A 118 -4.89 12.16 13.73
N PHE A 119 -5.35 13.40 13.92
CA PHE A 119 -6.30 14.05 13.02
C PHE A 119 -5.87 13.91 11.55
N HIS A 120 -6.79 13.41 10.73
CA HIS A 120 -6.56 13.26 9.30
C HIS A 120 -6.92 14.57 8.58
N PRO A 121 -6.03 15.10 7.71
CA PRO A 121 -6.32 16.33 6.99
C PRO A 121 -7.48 16.13 6.00
N SER A 122 -8.14 17.23 5.65
CA SER A 122 -9.12 17.22 4.55
C SER A 122 -8.42 17.21 3.19
N VAL A 123 -9.15 16.81 2.14
CA VAL A 123 -8.61 16.85 0.76
C VAL A 123 -8.34 18.28 0.30
N HIS A 124 -9.10 19.27 0.79
CA HIS A 124 -8.89 20.70 0.49
C HIS A 124 -7.58 21.21 1.09
N SER A 125 -7.28 20.81 2.34
CA SER A 125 -6.00 21.14 2.98
C SER A 125 -4.80 20.62 2.18
N ILE A 126 -4.94 19.46 1.53
CA ILE A 126 -3.89 18.93 0.64
C ILE A 126 -3.75 19.77 -0.64
N ALA A 127 -4.85 20.28 -1.19
CA ALA A 127 -4.81 21.14 -2.36
C ALA A 127 -4.08 22.46 -2.05
N GLU A 128 -4.42 23.09 -0.92
CA GLU A 128 -3.76 24.31 -0.41
C GLU A 128 -2.24 24.09 -0.24
N ILE A 129 -1.83 22.99 0.41
CA ILE A 129 -0.41 22.63 0.57
C ILE A 129 0.32 22.50 -0.77
N ILE A 130 -0.35 21.97 -1.80
CA ILE A 130 0.24 21.77 -3.13
C ILE A 130 0.30 23.10 -3.91
N GLU A 131 -0.64 24.01 -3.68
CA GLU A 131 -0.63 25.36 -4.24
C GLU A 131 0.51 26.23 -3.68
N GLU A 132 0.94 26.00 -2.45
CA GLU A 132 2.12 26.66 -1.86
C GLU A 132 3.46 26.19 -2.42
N SER A 133 3.48 25.16 -3.29
CA SER A 133 4.72 24.62 -3.81
C SER A 133 5.57 25.67 -4.57
N PRO A 134 6.87 25.78 -4.27
CA PRO A 134 7.79 26.62 -5.05
C PRO A 134 8.15 26.02 -6.41
N HIS A 135 7.81 24.75 -6.67
CA HIS A 135 8.23 24.04 -7.87
C HIS A 135 7.29 24.24 -9.06
N LYS A 136 7.86 24.50 -10.25
CA LYS A 136 7.11 24.58 -11.52
C LYS A 136 6.56 23.23 -11.99
N TYR A 137 7.30 22.15 -11.70
CA TYR A 137 6.93 20.78 -12.05
C TYR A 137 6.52 20.02 -10.79
N ASN A 138 5.26 19.62 -10.74
CA ASN A 138 4.67 18.89 -9.64
C ASN A 138 4.17 17.54 -10.13
N HIS A 139 4.46 16.50 -9.37
CA HIS A 139 3.98 15.16 -9.66
C HIS A 139 3.26 14.54 -8.47
N ILE A 140 1.99 14.21 -8.64
CA ILE A 140 1.16 13.59 -7.60
C ILE A 140 1.19 12.08 -7.78
N TYR A 141 1.77 11.40 -6.80
CA TYR A 141 1.75 9.95 -6.66
C TYR A 141 0.56 9.57 -5.78
N HIS A 142 -0.56 9.23 -6.42
CA HIS A 142 -1.73 8.75 -5.69
C HIS A 142 -1.56 7.27 -5.34
N LEU A 143 -1.33 7.00 -4.05
CA LEU A 143 -1.11 5.66 -3.52
C LEU A 143 -2.45 5.01 -3.17
N ILE A 144 -2.66 3.81 -3.71
CA ILE A 144 -3.84 2.99 -3.49
C ILE A 144 -3.35 1.63 -3.01
N ASP A 145 -4.00 1.09 -1.99
CA ASP A 145 -3.61 -0.18 -1.41
C ASP A 145 -4.21 -1.38 -2.17
N ALA A 146 -3.41 -2.41 -2.43
CA ALA A 146 -3.87 -3.64 -3.08
C ALA A 146 -4.86 -4.45 -2.24
N ALA A 147 -4.80 -4.35 -0.91
CA ALA A 147 -5.64 -5.15 -0.01
C ALA A 147 -7.13 -4.81 -0.14
N ASP A 148 -7.48 -3.54 -0.32
CA ASP A 148 -8.88 -3.09 -0.47
C ASP A 148 -9.11 -2.34 -1.78
N PHE A 149 -8.25 -2.53 -2.78
CA PHE A 149 -8.39 -1.92 -4.10
C PHE A 149 -9.79 -2.19 -4.69
N PRO A 150 -10.58 -1.19 -5.11
CA PRO A 150 -10.24 0.23 -5.27
C PRO A 150 -10.72 1.16 -4.13
N MET A 151 -11.20 0.66 -2.98
CA MET A 151 -11.76 1.48 -1.89
C MET A 151 -10.75 2.49 -1.29
N SER A 152 -9.45 2.24 -1.42
CA SER A 152 -8.40 3.19 -1.05
C SER A 152 -8.24 4.39 -1.99
N LEU A 153 -8.94 4.40 -3.13
CA LEU A 153 -8.96 5.52 -4.06
C LEU A 153 -9.59 6.75 -3.40
N VAL A 154 -8.95 7.92 -3.56
CA VAL A 154 -9.52 9.20 -3.11
C VAL A 154 -10.35 9.77 -4.26
N PRO A 155 -11.68 9.85 -4.12
CA PRO A 155 -12.55 10.33 -5.20
C PRO A 155 -12.21 11.78 -5.57
N ARG A 156 -12.31 12.11 -6.88
CA ARG A 156 -12.16 13.47 -7.41
C ARG A 156 -10.83 14.18 -7.09
N LEU A 157 -9.80 13.47 -6.64
CA LEU A 157 -8.49 14.07 -6.36
C LEU A 157 -7.91 14.85 -7.56
N HIS A 158 -8.18 14.40 -8.77
CA HIS A 158 -7.74 15.07 -10.00
C HIS A 158 -8.39 16.44 -10.21
N ASN A 159 -9.62 16.67 -9.74
CA ASN A 159 -10.28 17.97 -9.80
C ASN A 159 -9.85 18.85 -8.63
N LEU A 160 -9.77 18.27 -7.42
CA LEU A 160 -9.54 19.01 -6.18
C LEU A 160 -8.13 19.60 -6.07
N VAL A 161 -7.13 19.01 -6.73
CA VAL A 161 -5.72 19.45 -6.64
C VAL A 161 -5.29 20.30 -7.86
N GLY A 162 -6.24 20.93 -8.55
CA GLY A 162 -5.96 21.88 -9.63
C GLY A 162 -6.11 21.33 -11.06
N ASP A 163 -7.25 20.70 -11.36
CA ASP A 163 -7.62 20.22 -12.71
C ASP A 163 -6.53 19.43 -13.43
N VAL A 164 -6.05 18.39 -12.79
CA VAL A 164 -5.05 17.50 -13.36
C VAL A 164 -5.64 16.76 -14.55
N ASN A 165 -5.16 17.10 -15.75
CA ASN A 165 -5.56 16.40 -16.98
C ASN A 165 -5.07 14.96 -16.99
N LEU A 166 -5.97 14.05 -16.64
CA LEU A 166 -5.81 12.65 -16.97
C LEU A 166 -5.87 12.47 -18.50
N ARG A 167 -4.94 11.70 -19.04
CA ARG A 167 -4.83 11.53 -20.49
C ARG A 167 -6.07 10.83 -21.04
N SER A 168 -6.78 11.50 -21.95
CA SER A 168 -7.94 10.93 -22.61
C SER A 168 -7.59 9.75 -23.52
N LEU A 169 -8.59 8.97 -23.90
CA LEU A 169 -8.43 7.85 -24.86
C LEU A 169 -7.95 8.31 -26.25
N ASN A 170 -8.20 9.58 -26.62
CA ASN A 170 -7.77 10.11 -27.90
C ASN A 170 -6.23 10.04 -28.03
N ARG A 171 -5.73 9.40 -29.10
CA ARG A 171 -4.29 9.25 -29.35
C ARG A 171 -3.56 10.59 -29.46
N ARG A 172 -4.25 11.64 -29.95
CA ARG A 172 -3.71 12.99 -30.12
C ARG A 172 -3.61 13.80 -28.81
N SER A 173 -4.12 13.27 -27.70
CA SER A 173 -4.00 13.92 -26.40
C SER A 173 -2.52 14.10 -26.00
N ARG A 174 -2.14 15.36 -25.77
CA ARG A 174 -0.79 15.74 -25.32
C ARG A 174 -0.60 15.37 -23.85
N LYS A 175 0.63 15.02 -23.48
CA LYS A 175 1.03 14.76 -22.09
C LYS A 175 1.40 16.08 -21.42
N GLY A 176 0.80 16.35 -20.26
CA GLY A 176 1.12 17.51 -19.42
C GLY A 176 0.64 18.83 -20.03
N LYS A 177 -0.39 19.42 -19.45
CA LYS A 177 -0.75 20.82 -19.72
C LYS A 177 -0.18 21.69 -18.62
N PHE A 178 0.22 22.90 -18.98
CA PHE A 178 0.53 23.92 -17.99
C PHE A 178 -0.76 24.62 -17.59
N TYR A 179 -0.99 24.72 -16.29
CA TYR A 179 -2.07 25.47 -15.67
C TYR A 179 -1.43 26.50 -14.74
N GLY A 180 -1.77 27.78 -14.89
CA GLY A 180 -1.19 28.85 -14.08
C GLY A 180 0.35 28.90 -14.09
N GLY A 181 0.99 28.55 -15.22
CA GLY A 181 2.46 28.48 -15.33
C GLY A 181 3.12 27.27 -14.68
N ARG A 182 2.35 26.38 -14.04
CA ARG A 182 2.81 25.14 -13.39
C ARG A 182 2.33 23.92 -14.17
N ARG A 183 3.04 22.80 -14.03
CA ARG A 183 2.64 21.51 -14.62
C ARG A 183 2.43 20.48 -13.52
N ILE A 184 1.20 20.00 -13.39
CA ILE A 184 0.82 18.96 -12.43
C ILE A 184 0.49 17.69 -13.22
N ASP A 185 1.29 16.64 -13.01
CA ASP A 185 1.04 15.31 -13.57
C ASP A 185 0.67 14.35 -12.43
N MET A 186 -0.27 13.42 -12.65
CA MET A 186 -0.67 12.42 -11.64
C MET A 186 -0.38 10.99 -12.11
N SER A 187 0.07 10.13 -11.20
CA SER A 187 0.20 8.68 -11.41
C SER A 187 -0.50 7.91 -10.30
N PHE A 188 -1.18 6.82 -10.66
CA PHE A 188 -1.81 5.92 -9.70
C PHE A 188 -0.84 4.78 -9.38
N ILE A 189 -0.55 4.59 -8.10
CA ILE A 189 0.38 3.58 -7.62
C ILE A 189 -0.37 2.60 -6.72
N ILE A 190 -0.49 1.36 -7.17
CA ILE A 190 -1.04 0.26 -6.37
C ILE A 190 0.09 -0.32 -5.52
N THR A 191 0.06 -0.04 -4.22
CA THR A 191 1.03 -0.51 -3.23
C THR A 191 0.68 -1.92 -2.73
N ARG A 192 1.63 -2.59 -2.06
CA ARG A 192 1.46 -3.94 -1.51
C ARG A 192 0.97 -4.97 -2.53
N SER A 193 1.41 -4.84 -3.78
CA SER A 193 1.00 -5.74 -4.88
C SER A 193 1.41 -7.21 -4.66
N ASP A 194 2.30 -7.48 -3.71
CA ASP A 194 2.70 -8.82 -3.26
C ASP A 194 1.58 -9.60 -2.53
N LEU A 195 0.52 -8.92 -2.11
CA LEU A 195 -0.68 -9.53 -1.53
C LEU A 195 -1.57 -10.20 -2.60
N LEU A 196 -1.55 -9.70 -3.84
CA LEU A 196 -2.42 -10.21 -4.90
C LEU A 196 -1.96 -11.58 -5.43
N ALA A 197 -0.66 -11.75 -5.66
CA ALA A 197 -0.10 -12.96 -6.26
C ALA A 197 1.31 -13.29 -5.73
N PRO A 198 1.75 -14.55 -5.84
CA PRO A 198 3.09 -14.98 -5.42
C PRO A 198 4.25 -14.43 -6.25
N GLU A 199 4.03 -14.17 -7.54
CA GLU A 199 5.08 -13.79 -8.49
C GLU A 199 4.74 -12.48 -9.19
N GLU A 200 5.77 -11.70 -9.51
CA GLU A 200 5.68 -10.40 -10.21
C GLU A 200 4.94 -10.53 -11.56
N LYS A 201 5.28 -11.55 -12.37
CA LYS A 201 4.66 -11.80 -13.68
C LYS A 201 3.14 -12.06 -13.61
N GLN A 202 2.67 -12.63 -12.50
CA GLN A 202 1.25 -12.90 -12.33
C GLN A 202 0.48 -11.62 -12.04
N VAL A 203 1.08 -10.68 -11.30
CA VAL A 203 0.51 -9.35 -11.08
C VAL A 203 0.50 -8.54 -12.38
N ASP A 204 1.55 -8.63 -13.21
CA ASP A 204 1.56 -8.00 -14.53
C ASP A 204 0.40 -8.49 -15.42
N ALA A 205 0.09 -9.79 -15.37
CA ALA A 205 -1.03 -10.36 -16.10
C ALA A 205 -2.39 -9.83 -15.62
N LEU A 206 -2.49 -9.35 -14.37
CA LEU A 206 -3.71 -8.77 -13.79
C LEU A 206 -3.89 -7.27 -14.14
N MET A 207 -2.87 -6.60 -14.67
CA MET A 207 -2.92 -5.16 -14.99
C MET A 207 -4.10 -4.73 -15.90
N PRO A 208 -4.55 -5.51 -16.89
CA PRO A 208 -5.78 -5.19 -17.62
C PRO A 208 -7.01 -5.15 -16.72
N SER A 209 -7.20 -6.15 -15.86
CA SER A 209 -8.32 -6.22 -14.92
C SER A 209 -8.26 -5.11 -13.87
N LEU A 210 -7.08 -4.83 -13.31
CA LEU A 210 -6.89 -3.73 -12.35
C LEU A 210 -7.21 -2.36 -12.98
N ARG A 211 -6.86 -2.15 -14.25
CA ARG A 211 -7.22 -0.92 -14.97
C ARG A 211 -8.70 -0.81 -15.23
N ASN A 212 -9.41 -1.92 -15.49
CA ASN A 212 -10.86 -1.91 -15.66
C ASN A 212 -11.55 -1.59 -14.32
N VAL A 213 -11.16 -2.25 -13.24
CA VAL A 213 -11.69 -1.95 -11.89
C VAL A 213 -11.43 -0.49 -11.50
N LEU A 214 -10.25 0.06 -11.81
CA LEU A 214 -9.97 1.48 -11.57
C LEU A 214 -10.83 2.40 -12.46
N ARG A 215 -11.08 1.99 -13.71
CA ARG A 215 -11.94 2.74 -14.64
C ARG A 215 -13.35 2.84 -14.08
N ASP A 216 -13.88 1.74 -13.59
CA ASP A 216 -15.23 1.67 -13.01
C ASP A 216 -15.30 2.51 -11.72
N ALA A 217 -14.27 2.43 -10.87
CA ALA A 217 -14.18 3.22 -9.63
C ALA A 217 -14.04 4.74 -9.88
N LEU A 218 -13.45 5.16 -11.00
CA LEU A 218 -13.37 6.57 -11.41
C LEU A 218 -14.66 7.06 -12.10
N GLY A 219 -15.64 6.18 -12.36
CA GLY A 219 -16.92 6.50 -12.98
C GLY A 219 -16.79 7.16 -14.36
N ARG A 220 -17.57 8.23 -14.58
CA ARG A 220 -17.63 8.99 -15.85
C ARG A 220 -16.26 9.45 -16.35
N VAL A 221 -15.35 9.84 -15.45
CA VAL A 221 -14.00 10.28 -15.82
C VAL A 221 -13.14 9.09 -16.24
N GLY A 222 -13.25 7.97 -15.54
CA GLY A 222 -12.51 6.75 -15.86
C GLY A 222 -12.73 6.30 -17.29
N ARG A 223 -13.99 6.31 -17.76
CA ARG A 223 -14.35 5.87 -19.12
C ARG A 223 -13.67 6.68 -20.23
N ARG A 224 -13.43 7.98 -19.99
CA ARG A 224 -12.76 8.88 -20.95
C ARG A 224 -11.23 8.80 -20.90
N VAL A 225 -10.66 8.13 -19.89
CA VAL A 225 -9.22 8.14 -19.58
C VAL A 225 -8.54 6.83 -19.95
N ARG A 226 -7.30 6.91 -20.46
CA ARG A 226 -6.51 5.74 -20.88
C ARG A 226 -5.92 4.94 -19.71
N LEU A 227 -5.66 5.59 -18.58
CA LEU A 227 -5.04 5.00 -17.37
C LEU A 227 -3.68 4.32 -17.65
N GLY A 228 -2.85 4.94 -18.50
CA GLY A 228 -1.49 4.46 -18.80
C GLY A 228 -0.44 4.80 -17.72
N ASN A 229 -0.86 5.52 -16.68
CA ASN A 229 -0.10 6.01 -15.53
C ASN A 229 -0.33 5.16 -14.27
N VAL A 230 -0.95 3.98 -14.41
CA VAL A 230 -1.18 3.03 -13.33
C VAL A 230 0.01 2.08 -13.21
N HIS A 231 0.56 1.94 -12.01
CA HIS A 231 1.71 1.10 -11.72
C HIS A 231 1.49 0.29 -10.45
N CYS A 232 1.86 -0.99 -10.46
CA CYS A 232 1.94 -1.82 -9.25
C CYS A 232 3.35 -1.74 -8.66
N VAL A 233 3.46 -1.76 -7.33
CA VAL A 233 4.72 -1.78 -6.59
C VAL A 233 4.56 -2.52 -5.27
N SER A 234 5.64 -3.20 -4.87
CA SER A 234 5.76 -3.77 -3.53
C SER A 234 7.04 -3.26 -2.88
N ALA A 235 6.90 -2.50 -1.79
CA ALA A 235 8.03 -2.04 -0.99
C ALA A 235 8.73 -3.20 -0.26
N ASN A 236 7.96 -4.20 0.21
CA ASN A 236 8.47 -5.35 0.96
C ASN A 236 9.28 -6.32 0.07
N ARG A 237 8.79 -6.59 -1.15
CA ARG A 237 9.48 -7.47 -2.11
C ARG A 237 10.43 -6.73 -3.05
N GLY A 238 10.41 -5.39 -3.04
CA GLY A 238 11.20 -4.57 -3.96
C GLY A 238 10.76 -4.65 -5.42
N TRP A 239 9.52 -5.06 -5.70
CA TRP A 239 8.99 -5.18 -7.07
C TRP A 239 8.74 -3.79 -7.67
N TRP A 240 9.28 -3.55 -8.88
CA TRP A 240 9.23 -2.29 -9.63
C TRP A 240 9.74 -1.02 -8.93
N THR A 241 10.28 -1.13 -7.71
CA THR A 241 10.74 0.02 -6.92
C THR A 241 11.95 0.72 -7.56
N LYS A 242 12.88 -0.04 -8.15
CA LYS A 242 14.04 0.49 -8.89
C LYS A 242 13.61 1.34 -10.09
N THR A 243 12.62 0.85 -10.86
CA THR A 243 12.06 1.56 -12.02
C THR A 243 11.35 2.83 -11.58
N LEU A 244 10.61 2.79 -10.48
CA LEU A 244 9.95 3.96 -9.92
C LEU A 244 10.98 4.98 -9.41
N LYS A 245 11.99 4.57 -8.64
CA LYS A 245 13.11 5.40 -8.16
C LYS A 245 13.78 6.16 -9.31
N LYS A 246 14.12 5.46 -10.39
CA LYS A 246 14.71 6.05 -11.59
C LYS A 246 13.79 7.12 -12.21
N ARG A 247 12.49 6.84 -12.32
CA ARG A 247 11.50 7.81 -12.83
C ARG A 247 11.34 9.04 -11.95
N ILE A 248 11.37 8.88 -10.62
CA ILE A 248 11.31 10.03 -9.68
C ILE A 248 12.53 10.91 -9.91
N TYR A 249 13.72 10.30 -9.95
CA TYR A 249 14.97 11.03 -10.14
C TYR A 249 15.06 11.71 -11.51
N GLU A 250 14.62 11.06 -12.60
CA GLU A 250 14.64 11.63 -13.96
C GLU A 250 13.67 12.80 -14.13
N ARG A 251 12.50 12.75 -13.49
CA ARG A 251 11.51 13.83 -13.59
C ARG A 251 11.97 15.12 -12.90
N GLY A 252 12.60 14.99 -11.73
CA GLY A 252 12.90 16.16 -10.88
C GLY A 252 11.62 16.89 -10.44
N GLY A 253 11.80 18.06 -9.80
CA GLY A 253 10.69 18.84 -9.21
C GLY A 253 10.10 18.21 -7.94
N ALA A 254 8.89 18.62 -7.57
CA ALA A 254 8.22 18.15 -6.36
C ALA A 254 7.40 16.88 -6.62
N GLY A 255 7.73 15.80 -5.90
CA GLY A 255 6.96 14.56 -5.88
C GLY A 255 6.09 14.46 -4.64
N TRP A 256 4.77 14.49 -4.80
CA TRP A 256 3.80 14.47 -3.71
C TRP A 256 3.25 13.06 -3.51
N MET A 257 3.43 12.45 -2.34
CA MET A 257 2.79 11.17 -2.01
C MET A 257 1.44 11.40 -1.31
N VAL A 258 0.35 10.98 -1.95
CA VAL A 258 -1.02 11.21 -1.47
C VAL A 258 -1.80 9.90 -1.41
N GLY A 259 -2.44 9.61 -0.28
CA GLY A 259 -3.32 8.45 -0.13
C GLY A 259 -3.96 8.36 1.25
N LYS A 260 -4.91 7.44 1.40
CA LYS A 260 -5.55 7.14 2.70
C LYS A 260 -4.52 6.63 3.72
N ALA A 261 -4.88 6.64 5.00
CA ALA A 261 -4.09 6.04 6.05
C ALA A 261 -3.80 4.55 5.76
N ASN A 262 -2.67 4.03 6.22
CA ASN A 262 -2.28 2.61 6.07
C ASN A 262 -2.17 2.07 4.63
N VAL A 263 -2.11 2.92 3.59
CA VAL A 263 -1.84 2.47 2.21
C VAL A 263 -0.36 2.11 1.96
N GLY A 264 0.50 2.23 2.97
CA GLY A 264 1.93 1.93 2.84
C GLY A 264 2.77 3.10 2.30
N LYS A 265 2.29 4.34 2.43
CA LYS A 265 2.95 5.57 2.02
C LYS A 265 4.38 5.71 2.56
N SER A 266 4.54 5.69 3.88
CA SER A 266 5.86 5.82 4.53
C SER A 266 6.81 4.66 4.20
N SER A 267 6.26 3.44 4.02
CA SER A 267 7.03 2.27 3.58
C SER A 267 7.56 2.45 2.16
N LEU A 268 6.71 2.87 1.22
CA LEU A 268 7.11 3.13 -0.16
C LEU A 268 8.11 4.29 -0.24
N PHE A 269 7.88 5.36 0.53
CA PHE A 269 8.75 6.54 0.59
C PHE A 269 10.21 6.14 0.90
N SER A 270 10.41 5.34 1.96
CA SER A 270 11.75 4.91 2.39
C SER A 270 12.54 4.11 1.33
N VAL A 271 11.83 3.40 0.45
CA VAL A 271 12.42 2.50 -0.57
C VAL A 271 12.65 3.22 -1.90
N VAL A 272 11.75 4.14 -2.26
CA VAL A 272 11.77 4.81 -3.57
C VAL A 272 12.66 6.06 -3.53
N PHE A 273 12.92 6.64 -2.35
CA PHE A 273 13.77 7.83 -2.23
C PHE A 273 15.17 7.63 -2.85
N PRO A 274 15.65 8.54 -3.71
CA PRO A 274 16.96 8.47 -4.36
C PRO A 274 18.14 8.75 -3.42
N LYS A 275 18.51 7.75 -2.59
CA LYS A 275 19.70 7.80 -1.72
C LYS A 275 21.01 7.77 -2.50
N GLY A 276 22.03 8.46 -1.99
CA GLY A 276 23.43 8.33 -2.43
C GLY A 276 23.75 8.91 -3.81
N HIS A 277 22.94 9.86 -4.29
CA HIS A 277 23.18 10.54 -5.56
C HIS A 277 23.82 11.92 -5.39
N MET A 278 24.13 12.36 -4.17
CA MET A 278 24.98 13.53 -4.01
C MET A 278 26.39 13.10 -4.37
N GLN A 279 26.89 13.59 -5.50
CA GLN A 279 28.34 13.65 -5.68
C GLN A 279 28.86 14.51 -4.53
N ALA A 280 29.90 14.06 -3.84
CA ALA A 280 30.68 14.96 -2.99
C ALA A 280 30.93 16.22 -3.83
N PRO A 281 30.77 17.44 -3.26
CA PRO A 281 30.99 18.65 -4.03
C PRO A 281 32.33 18.47 -4.72
N GLN A 282 32.30 18.36 -6.07
CA GLN A 282 33.53 18.28 -6.83
C GLN A 282 34.25 19.57 -6.46
N GLN A 283 35.38 19.43 -5.77
CA GLN A 283 36.35 20.51 -5.72
C GLN A 283 36.73 20.76 -7.16
N HIS A 284 36.01 21.69 -7.80
CA HIS A 284 36.46 22.27 -9.05
C HIS A 284 37.77 22.96 -8.70
N GLY A 285 38.86 22.24 -8.94
CA GLY A 285 40.18 22.82 -8.97
C GLY A 285 40.17 23.94 -10.00
N GLY A 286 40.48 25.16 -9.54
CA GLY A 286 40.79 26.25 -10.44
C GLY A 286 40.27 27.62 -10.01
N LYS A 287 41.01 28.22 -9.08
CA LYS A 287 41.30 29.66 -8.96
C LYS A 287 40.27 30.56 -8.28
N ASP A 288 40.73 31.11 -7.16
CA ASP A 288 40.54 32.49 -6.71
C ASP A 288 39.15 32.92 -6.23
N LEU A 289 38.64 32.23 -5.20
CA LEU A 289 37.60 32.80 -4.32
C LEU A 289 38.21 33.64 -3.16
N ALA A 290 39.51 33.48 -2.89
CA ALA A 290 40.23 34.26 -1.88
C ALA A 290 40.45 35.72 -2.30
N SER A 291 40.55 35.99 -3.60
CA SER A 291 40.81 37.32 -4.17
C SER A 291 39.56 38.20 -4.19
N LEU A 292 38.36 37.61 -4.32
CA LEU A 292 37.09 38.34 -4.36
C LEU A 292 36.57 38.75 -2.97
N LEU A 293 37.07 38.11 -1.91
CA LEU A 293 36.76 38.45 -0.52
C LEU A 293 37.68 39.56 0.04
N ALA A 294 38.68 39.99 -0.71
CA ALA A 294 39.66 40.99 -0.29
C ALA A 294 39.25 42.45 -0.59
N GLU A 295 38.18 42.69 -1.37
CA GLU A 295 37.81 44.04 -1.86
C GLU A 295 36.48 44.61 -1.34
N MET A 296 35.97 44.17 -0.18
CA MET A 296 34.82 44.84 0.45
C MET A 296 35.10 45.22 1.92
N PRO A 297 34.85 46.48 2.33
CA PRO A 297 35.29 47.01 3.62
C PRO A 297 34.47 46.44 4.77
N PHE A 298 35.13 45.78 5.71
CA PHE A 298 34.57 45.38 7.00
C PHE A 298 34.37 46.61 7.91
N PRO A 299 33.18 46.82 8.51
CA PRO A 299 33.03 47.72 9.66
C PRO A 299 33.69 47.09 10.90
N GLN A 300 34.47 47.90 11.60
CA GLN A 300 35.30 47.49 12.72
C GLN A 300 34.49 47.24 14.01
N THR A 301 34.79 46.09 14.64
CA THR A 301 34.93 45.85 16.10
C THR A 301 33.82 46.28 17.07
N ALA A 302 33.23 45.29 17.74
CA ALA A 302 32.99 45.35 19.18
C ALA A 302 33.26 43.96 19.82
N ALA A 303 34.13 44.00 20.82
CA ALA A 303 34.61 43.01 21.80
C ALA A 303 34.06 41.56 21.76
N ALA A 304 35.03 40.63 21.80
CA ALA A 304 34.83 39.23 22.14
C ALA A 304 34.51 39.06 23.63
N GLU A 305 33.40 38.42 23.94
CA GLU A 305 33.19 37.70 25.20
C GLU A 305 33.07 36.20 24.88
N GLU A 306 33.89 35.41 25.56
CA GLU A 306 33.90 33.94 25.50
C GLU A 306 32.65 33.38 26.19
N GLY A 307 31.84 32.61 25.46
CA GLY A 307 30.68 31.88 25.97
C GLY A 307 30.57 30.48 25.33
N PRO A 308 30.05 29.47 26.06
CA PRO A 308 30.26 28.05 25.74
C PRO A 308 29.35 27.54 24.62
N SER A 309 29.88 26.59 23.84
CA SER A 309 29.18 25.60 23.01
C SER A 309 27.95 26.08 22.22
N LYS A 310 28.15 26.32 20.93
CA LYS A 310 27.08 26.47 19.92
C LYS A 310 26.02 25.37 20.07
N SER A 311 24.84 25.74 20.56
CA SER A 311 23.63 24.94 20.41
C SER A 311 23.33 24.77 18.91
N VAL A 312 23.13 23.54 18.47
CA VAL A 312 22.93 23.12 17.06
C VAL A 312 21.52 23.44 16.55
N ILE A 313 20.85 24.44 17.13
CA ILE A 313 19.49 24.82 16.76
C ILE A 313 19.53 26.27 16.31
N GLU A 314 19.69 26.49 15.00
CA GLU A 314 19.20 27.72 14.38
C GLU A 314 17.69 27.74 14.63
N GLN A 315 17.25 28.59 15.56
CA GLN A 315 15.83 28.88 15.70
C GLN A 315 15.39 29.51 14.38
N PRO A 316 14.40 28.92 13.66
CA PRO A 316 13.86 29.59 12.49
C PRO A 316 13.31 30.94 12.95
N THR A 317 13.84 32.01 12.35
CA THR A 317 13.32 33.36 12.47
C THR A 317 11.86 33.33 12.04
N GLU A 318 10.97 33.65 12.99
CA GLU A 318 9.52 33.86 12.81
C GLU A 318 8.82 32.80 11.94
N LEU A 319 8.17 31.81 12.57
CA LEU A 319 7.16 31.00 11.89
C LEU A 319 6.03 31.94 11.46
N ASP A 320 6.03 32.37 10.19
CA ASP A 320 4.94 33.13 9.60
C ASP A 320 3.65 32.32 9.73
N ILE A 321 2.71 32.82 10.54
CA ILE A 321 1.43 32.17 10.81
C ILE A 321 0.61 32.19 9.51
N GLY A 322 0.67 31.10 8.75
CA GLY A 322 -0.03 30.98 7.47
C GLY A 322 0.61 30.03 6.45
N GLU A 323 1.89 29.66 6.62
CA GLU A 323 2.53 28.68 5.72
C GLU A 323 2.18 27.24 6.15
N TRP A 324 1.43 26.52 5.31
CA TRP A 324 1.08 25.12 5.55
C TRP A 324 2.25 24.16 5.25
N LEU A 325 3.19 24.60 4.41
CA LEU A 325 4.33 23.82 3.98
C LEU A 325 5.59 24.10 4.85
N PRO A 326 6.10 23.14 5.64
CA PRO A 326 7.27 23.36 6.46
C PRO A 326 8.54 23.61 5.63
N PRO A 327 9.60 24.21 6.21
CA PRO A 327 10.85 24.45 5.50
C PRO A 327 11.47 23.12 5.04
N PRO A 328 12.13 23.11 3.85
CA PRO A 328 12.78 21.91 3.35
C PRO A 328 13.95 21.52 4.27
N ARG A 329 14.08 20.21 4.54
CA ARG A 329 15.22 19.69 5.30
C ARG A 329 16.54 19.89 4.52
N PRO A 330 17.69 20.02 5.20
CA PRO A 330 18.98 20.05 4.52
C PRO A 330 19.19 18.77 3.71
N GLU A 331 19.71 18.93 2.50
CA GLU A 331 19.99 17.80 1.62
C GLU A 331 21.15 16.97 2.17
N THR A 332 20.87 15.72 2.48
CA THR A 332 21.85 14.75 3.00
C THR A 332 21.77 13.48 2.17
N ASN A 333 22.89 12.75 2.07
CA ASN A 333 22.95 11.51 1.29
C ASN A 333 22.04 10.42 1.87
N TYR A 334 21.86 10.43 3.20
CA TYR A 334 21.07 9.47 3.97
C TYR A 334 20.18 10.20 4.98
N PRO A 335 19.10 10.84 4.52
CA PRO A 335 18.22 11.59 5.42
C PRO A 335 17.42 10.64 6.33
N ALA A 336 17.05 11.14 7.50
CA ALA A 336 16.17 10.45 8.43
C ALA A 336 14.79 10.20 7.78
N MET A 337 14.46 8.93 7.59
CA MET A 337 13.24 8.51 6.90
C MET A 337 12.01 8.58 7.83
N PRO A 338 10.81 8.82 7.30
CA PRO A 338 9.57 8.74 8.08
C PRO A 338 9.38 7.38 8.74
N THR A 339 8.85 7.38 9.96
CA THR A 339 8.52 6.16 10.71
C THR A 339 7.44 5.35 9.99
N VAL A 340 7.64 4.03 9.91
CA VAL A 340 6.68 3.07 9.34
C VAL A 340 6.02 2.32 10.48
N SER A 341 4.71 2.49 10.64
CA SER A 341 3.90 1.71 11.59
C SER A 341 2.62 1.22 10.89
N ALA A 342 2.01 0.21 11.49
CA ALA A 342 0.72 -0.33 11.05
C ALA A 342 -0.45 0.52 11.57
N LEU A 343 -0.28 1.27 12.65
CA LEU A 343 -1.35 2.14 13.15
C LEU A 343 -1.56 3.35 12.24
N PRO A 344 -2.81 3.81 12.06
CA PRO A 344 -3.10 5.00 11.28
C PRO A 344 -2.47 6.26 11.89
N GLY A 345 -2.19 7.25 11.02
CA GLY A 345 -1.64 8.55 11.45
C GLY A 345 -0.14 8.55 11.74
N THR A 346 0.68 7.79 11.00
CA THR A 346 2.15 7.80 11.18
C THR A 346 2.79 9.15 10.86
N THR A 347 2.26 9.88 9.88
CA THR A 347 2.74 11.19 9.44
C THR A 347 1.77 12.27 9.92
N ALA A 348 2.22 13.17 10.78
CA ALA A 348 1.42 14.25 11.37
C ALA A 348 1.45 15.55 10.54
N SER A 349 2.60 15.84 9.93
CA SER A 349 2.87 17.05 9.14
C SER A 349 3.64 16.65 7.88
N PRO A 350 3.53 17.40 6.76
CA PRO A 350 4.27 17.12 5.54
C PRO A 350 5.78 16.99 5.78
N ILE A 351 6.39 15.90 5.30
CA ILE A 351 7.84 15.70 5.40
C ILE A 351 8.47 15.93 4.02
N ARG A 352 9.25 17.01 3.89
CA ARG A 352 9.97 17.35 2.66
C ARG A 352 11.41 16.87 2.73
N ILE A 353 11.82 16.07 1.75
CA ILE A 353 13.21 15.62 1.62
C ILE A 353 13.72 15.97 0.21
N PRO A 354 14.64 16.93 0.07
CA PRO A 354 15.24 17.27 -1.21
C PRO A 354 16.21 16.17 -1.68
N PHE A 355 16.45 16.12 -2.99
CA PHE A 355 17.41 15.22 -3.61
C PHE A 355 18.05 15.78 -4.89
N GLY A 356 19.27 15.32 -5.17
CA GLY A 356 19.98 15.56 -6.41
C GLY A 356 20.56 16.98 -6.55
N ASN A 357 21.00 17.60 -5.45
CA ASN A 357 21.56 18.95 -5.36
C ASN A 357 20.60 19.99 -5.96
N GLY A 358 19.37 20.07 -5.43
CA GLY A 358 18.34 20.98 -5.92
C GLY A 358 17.58 20.52 -7.17
N LYS A 359 17.76 19.27 -7.62
CA LYS A 359 17.00 18.70 -8.75
C LYS A 359 15.51 18.55 -8.45
N GLY A 360 15.15 18.28 -7.21
CA GLY A 360 13.77 18.13 -6.78
C GLY A 360 13.64 17.74 -5.32
N GLU A 361 12.41 17.53 -4.87
CA GLU A 361 12.10 17.08 -3.52
C GLU A 361 10.99 16.02 -3.54
N LEU A 362 11.03 15.13 -2.57
CA LEU A 362 9.97 14.13 -2.35
C LEU A 362 9.27 14.47 -1.04
N ILE A 363 7.95 14.61 -1.11
CA ILE A 363 7.12 15.11 -0.03
C ILE A 363 6.15 14.02 0.40
N ASP A 364 6.25 13.65 1.67
CA ASP A 364 5.34 12.71 2.33
C ASP A 364 4.21 13.49 3.02
N LEU A 365 2.98 13.43 2.50
CA LEU A 365 1.84 14.10 3.13
C LEU A 365 1.22 13.24 4.25
N PRO A 366 0.49 13.85 5.20
CA PRO A 366 -0.32 13.08 6.15
C PRO A 366 -1.34 12.19 5.43
N GLY A 367 -1.61 11.01 5.98
CA GLY A 367 -2.58 10.08 5.40
C GLY A 367 -4.01 10.58 5.60
N LEU A 368 -4.83 10.51 4.56
CA LEU A 368 -6.27 10.84 4.63
C LEU A 368 -7.05 9.80 5.43
N ASP A 369 -8.24 10.18 5.88
CA ASP A 369 -9.10 9.29 6.66
C ASP A 369 -9.49 8.00 5.88
N ARG A 370 -9.64 6.89 6.61
CA ARG A 370 -9.90 5.55 6.08
C ARG A 370 -11.07 4.88 6.79
N GLY A 371 -12.23 5.52 6.70
CA GLY A 371 -13.53 4.94 7.03
C GLY A 371 -13.80 4.83 8.54
N GLY A 372 -12.81 4.44 9.35
CA GLY A 372 -12.92 4.29 10.81
C GLY A 372 -13.26 2.87 11.30
N LEU A 373 -13.06 1.82 10.49
CA LEU A 373 -13.39 0.44 10.90
C LEU A 373 -12.61 0.00 12.15
N ASP A 374 -11.42 0.56 12.35
CA ASP A 374 -10.58 0.35 13.50
C ASP A 374 -11.22 0.80 14.81
N GLU A 375 -12.07 1.82 14.82
CA GLU A 375 -12.76 2.32 16.02
C GLU A 375 -13.70 1.28 16.67
N TYR A 376 -14.20 0.33 15.88
CA TYR A 376 -15.08 -0.74 16.34
C TYR A 376 -14.32 -1.99 16.79
N VAL A 377 -12.99 -1.97 16.73
CA VAL A 377 -12.13 -3.11 17.08
C VAL A 377 -11.33 -2.79 18.33
N LYS A 378 -11.20 -3.77 19.23
CA LYS A 378 -10.43 -3.60 20.46
C LYS A 378 -8.98 -3.19 20.14
N PRO A 379 -8.37 -2.30 20.94
CA PRO A 379 -7.02 -1.79 20.66
C PRO A 379 -5.95 -2.85 20.42
N GLU A 380 -6.06 -3.98 21.11
CA GLU A 380 -5.15 -5.13 21.03
C GLU A 380 -5.15 -5.79 19.64
N HIS A 381 -6.26 -5.74 18.91
CA HIS A 381 -6.45 -6.39 17.62
C HIS A 381 -6.34 -5.46 16.41
N HIS A 382 -6.06 -4.15 16.57
CA HIS A 382 -5.87 -3.25 15.41
C HIS A 382 -4.80 -3.76 14.44
N SER A 383 -3.71 -4.32 14.98
CA SER A 383 -2.63 -4.86 14.13
C SER A 383 -3.03 -6.12 13.36
N SER A 384 -4.08 -6.81 13.82
CA SER A 384 -4.67 -8.01 13.20
C SER A 384 -5.60 -7.67 12.04
N LEU A 385 -6.13 -6.44 11.96
CA LEU A 385 -6.91 -5.99 10.80
C LEU A 385 -6.03 -5.87 9.55
N ILE A 386 -4.76 -5.54 9.71
CA ILE A 386 -3.89 -5.19 8.59
C ILE A 386 -3.21 -6.42 8.01
N MET A 387 -3.42 -6.64 6.71
CA MET A 387 -2.75 -7.71 5.97
C MET A 387 -1.25 -7.41 5.79
N LYS A 388 -0.40 -7.93 6.70
CA LYS A 388 1.07 -7.77 6.65
C LYS A 388 1.74 -8.67 5.61
N ARG A 389 1.17 -9.86 5.37
CA ARG A 389 1.69 -10.86 4.43
C ARG A 389 0.52 -11.45 3.65
N ARG A 390 0.82 -11.96 2.46
CA ARG A 390 -0.15 -12.64 1.62
C ARG A 390 -0.77 -13.84 2.37
N VAL A 391 -2.10 -13.84 2.45
CA VAL A 391 -2.89 -14.92 3.05
C VAL A 391 -3.09 -16.03 2.01
N LYS A 392 -2.99 -17.29 2.44
CA LYS A 392 -3.40 -18.44 1.63
C LYS A 392 -4.87 -18.70 1.91
N PRO A 393 -5.78 -18.44 0.96
CA PRO A 393 -7.21 -18.56 1.22
C PRO A 393 -7.61 -20.02 1.41
N VAL A 394 -8.42 -20.28 2.43
CA VAL A 394 -9.22 -21.51 2.55
C VAL A 394 -10.56 -21.24 1.89
N GLN A 395 -11.03 -22.18 1.07
CA GLN A 395 -12.35 -22.06 0.45
C GLN A 395 -13.38 -22.75 1.32
N GLU A 396 -14.31 -21.96 1.84
CA GLU A 396 -15.39 -22.42 2.71
C GLU A 396 -16.70 -22.52 1.91
N SER A 397 -17.52 -23.50 2.27
CA SER A 397 -18.81 -23.77 1.63
C SER A 397 -19.93 -23.32 2.57
N ILE A 398 -20.68 -22.32 2.13
CA ILE A 398 -21.80 -21.73 2.86
C ILE A 398 -23.09 -22.28 2.25
N LYS A 399 -23.82 -23.08 3.02
CA LYS A 399 -25.13 -23.62 2.61
C LYS A 399 -26.25 -22.62 2.94
N PRO A 400 -27.44 -22.76 2.32
CA PRO A 400 -28.62 -22.01 2.73
C PRO A 400 -28.87 -22.15 4.24
N GLY A 401 -29.15 -21.02 4.92
CA GLY A 401 -29.32 -20.96 6.37
C GLY A 401 -28.02 -20.88 7.19
N GLN A 402 -26.85 -20.97 6.56
CA GLN A 402 -25.54 -20.73 7.18
C GLN A 402 -25.02 -19.33 6.83
N SER A 403 -24.13 -18.82 7.68
CA SER A 403 -23.45 -17.54 7.49
C SER A 403 -21.95 -17.69 7.75
N LEU A 404 -21.16 -16.89 7.03
CA LEU A 404 -19.72 -16.73 7.27
C LEU A 404 -19.49 -15.54 8.19
N LEU A 405 -18.76 -15.76 9.28
CA LEU A 405 -18.28 -14.72 10.19
C LEU A 405 -16.78 -14.49 10.00
N LEU A 406 -16.37 -13.22 9.98
CA LEU A 406 -14.98 -12.80 9.97
C LEU A 406 -14.70 -12.00 11.25
N GLY A 407 -13.76 -12.47 12.07
CA GLY A 407 -13.39 -11.82 13.34
C GLY A 407 -14.53 -11.70 14.37
N GLY A 408 -15.66 -12.37 14.13
CA GLY A 408 -16.84 -12.36 15.01
C GLY A 408 -17.83 -11.21 14.80
N PHE A 409 -17.51 -10.20 13.98
CA PHE A 409 -18.36 -8.99 13.83
C PHE A 409 -18.76 -8.64 12.40
N ILE A 410 -18.04 -9.15 11.38
CA ILE A 410 -18.45 -9.03 9.97
C ILE A 410 -19.16 -10.32 9.58
N ARG A 411 -20.38 -10.23 9.06
CA ARG A 411 -21.19 -11.39 8.67
C ARG A 411 -21.58 -11.33 7.21
N ILE A 412 -21.42 -12.45 6.50
CA ILE A 412 -21.86 -12.63 5.11
C ILE A 412 -22.90 -13.75 5.08
N THR A 413 -24.10 -13.45 4.59
CA THR A 413 -25.23 -14.36 4.57
C THR A 413 -25.80 -14.48 3.15
N PRO A 414 -25.92 -15.69 2.58
CA PRO A 414 -26.64 -15.91 1.34
C PRO A 414 -28.12 -15.57 1.51
N ARG A 415 -28.66 -14.70 0.65
CA ARG A 415 -30.09 -14.39 0.64
C ARG A 415 -30.87 -15.35 -0.27
N THR A 416 -30.28 -15.76 -1.39
CA THR A 416 -30.93 -16.69 -2.31
C THR A 416 -31.04 -18.09 -1.72
N PRO A 417 -32.25 -18.68 -1.66
CA PRO A 417 -32.45 -20.06 -1.22
C PRO A 417 -31.84 -21.04 -2.24
N ASP A 418 -31.57 -22.27 -1.79
CA ASP A 418 -31.16 -23.42 -2.62
C ASP A 418 -29.83 -23.33 -3.37
N LEU A 419 -28.98 -22.35 -3.04
CA LEU A 419 -27.65 -22.22 -3.64
C LEU A 419 -26.54 -22.38 -2.59
N VAL A 420 -25.54 -23.20 -2.91
CA VAL A 420 -24.30 -23.29 -2.12
C VAL A 420 -23.31 -22.27 -2.65
N ILE A 421 -22.87 -21.39 -1.76
CA ILE A 421 -21.91 -20.33 -2.07
C ILE A 421 -20.53 -20.76 -1.56
N LEU A 422 -19.51 -20.55 -2.39
CA LEU A 422 -18.12 -20.78 -2.03
C LEU A 422 -17.44 -19.44 -1.77
N ALA A 423 -16.93 -19.25 -0.56
CA ALA A 423 -16.22 -18.06 -0.13
C ALA A 423 -14.73 -18.37 0.08
N ALA A 424 -13.85 -17.58 -0.52
CA ALA A 424 -12.41 -17.64 -0.31
C ALA A 424 -11.94 -16.34 0.33
N SER A 425 -11.64 -16.39 1.63
CA SER A 425 -11.28 -15.22 2.43
C SER A 425 -9.80 -14.87 2.26
N PHE A 426 -9.55 -13.66 1.76
CA PHE A 426 -8.23 -13.02 1.73
C PHE A 426 -8.20 -11.94 2.81
N THR A 427 -8.34 -12.38 4.05
CA THR A 427 -8.33 -11.52 5.23
C THR A 427 -7.43 -12.13 6.30
N PRO A 428 -6.75 -11.32 7.13
CA PRO A 428 -6.02 -11.81 8.30
C PRO A 428 -6.93 -12.28 9.45
N LEU A 429 -8.24 -11.97 9.37
CA LEU A 429 -9.24 -12.34 10.36
C LEU A 429 -9.58 -13.82 10.33
N GLU A 430 -9.88 -14.39 11.49
CA GLU A 430 -10.37 -15.77 11.62
C GLU A 430 -11.76 -15.92 10.99
N THR A 431 -11.95 -17.03 10.26
CA THR A 431 -13.17 -17.36 9.51
C THR A 431 -13.94 -18.46 10.24
N HIS A 432 -15.24 -18.25 10.41
CA HIS A 432 -16.13 -19.25 11.02
C HIS A 432 -17.45 -19.35 10.27
N VAL A 433 -17.80 -20.55 9.82
CA VAL A 433 -19.12 -20.83 9.23
C VAL A 433 -20.02 -21.45 10.28
N THR A 434 -21.17 -20.82 10.55
CA THR A 434 -22.17 -21.30 11.52
C THR A 434 -23.59 -21.09 11.01
N SER A 435 -24.60 -21.55 11.75
CA SER A 435 -26.01 -21.24 11.42
C SER A 435 -26.28 -19.74 11.59
N THR A 436 -27.17 -19.19 10.77
CA THR A 436 -27.42 -17.73 10.74
C THR A 436 -27.86 -17.19 12.10
N GLU A 437 -28.68 -17.92 12.84
CA GLU A 437 -29.10 -17.55 14.21
C GLU A 437 -27.92 -17.45 15.19
N LYS A 438 -27.01 -18.43 15.15
CA LYS A 438 -25.79 -18.41 15.98
C LYS A 438 -24.82 -17.32 15.53
N ALA A 439 -24.76 -17.07 14.24
CA ALA A 439 -23.94 -16.00 13.71
C ALA A 439 -24.41 -14.62 14.19
N ILE A 440 -25.74 -14.41 14.24
CA ILE A 440 -26.34 -13.18 14.79
C ILE A 440 -26.04 -13.05 16.28
N SER A 441 -26.15 -14.13 17.08
CA SER A 441 -25.86 -14.05 18.52
C SER A 441 -24.39 -13.77 18.81
N ILE A 442 -23.45 -14.34 18.03
CA ILE A 442 -22.01 -14.03 18.13
C ILE A 442 -21.75 -12.56 17.75
N GLN A 443 -22.38 -12.07 16.68
CA GLN A 443 -22.27 -10.67 16.24
C GLN A 443 -22.73 -9.69 17.32
N LYS A 444 -23.87 -9.99 17.95
CA LYS A 444 -24.44 -9.19 19.03
C LYS A 444 -23.70 -9.31 20.36
N GLN A 445 -22.75 -10.25 20.47
CA GLN A 445 -22.02 -10.55 21.71
C GLN A 445 -22.92 -11.11 22.83
N GLU A 446 -24.06 -11.71 22.48
CA GLU A 446 -25.11 -12.16 23.41
C GLU A 446 -24.99 -13.65 23.79
N GLY A 447 -23.77 -14.21 23.90
CA GLY A 447 -23.63 -15.63 24.26
C GLY A 447 -22.25 -16.09 24.75
N HIS A 448 -22.23 -17.22 25.46
CA HIS A 448 -21.02 -17.91 25.93
C HIS A 448 -20.32 -18.75 24.84
N LEU A 449 -20.54 -18.43 23.56
CA LEU A 449 -19.99 -19.21 22.46
C LEU A 449 -18.48 -18.99 22.38
N SER A 450 -17.73 -20.09 22.20
CA SER A 450 -16.26 -20.11 22.23
C SER A 450 -15.57 -19.40 21.05
N VAL A 451 -16.30 -18.64 20.23
CA VAL A 451 -15.74 -17.94 19.07
C VAL A 451 -15.26 -16.57 19.52
N GLU A 452 -14.00 -16.25 19.25
CA GLU A 452 -13.42 -14.97 19.61
C GLU A 452 -14.04 -13.82 18.79
N ASN A 453 -14.52 -12.78 19.48
CA ASN A 453 -15.03 -11.56 18.87
C ASN A 453 -14.09 -10.39 19.17
N ILE A 454 -13.48 -9.85 18.12
CA ILE A 454 -12.49 -8.76 18.22
C ILE A 454 -13.13 -7.37 18.33
N ALA A 455 -14.45 -7.26 18.13
CA ALA A 455 -15.15 -5.99 18.22
C ALA A 455 -15.23 -5.47 19.66
N VAL A 456 -15.29 -4.14 19.79
CA VAL A 456 -15.51 -3.46 21.08
C VAL A 456 -16.89 -3.84 21.64
N PRO A 457 -17.03 -4.02 22.96
CA PRO A 457 -18.34 -4.26 23.58
C PRO A 457 -19.36 -3.19 23.18
N GLY A 458 -20.58 -3.61 22.82
CA GLY A 458 -21.65 -2.70 22.38
C GLY A 458 -21.66 -2.38 20.88
N THR A 459 -20.67 -2.85 20.11
CA THR A 459 -20.72 -2.78 18.64
C THR A 459 -21.89 -3.57 18.06
N GLY A 460 -22.33 -4.63 18.75
CA GLY A 460 -23.41 -5.52 18.32
C GLY A 460 -24.72 -4.81 17.97
N GLU A 461 -25.07 -3.76 18.71
CA GLU A 461 -26.30 -2.98 18.48
C GLU A 461 -26.21 -2.08 17.25
N LYS A 462 -24.99 -1.67 16.87
CA LYS A 462 -24.74 -0.80 15.72
C LYS A 462 -24.65 -1.58 14.40
N ILE A 463 -24.77 -2.90 14.44
CA ILE A 463 -24.63 -3.73 13.24
C ILE A 463 -25.87 -3.58 12.38
N ASP A 464 -25.65 -3.18 11.13
CA ASP A 464 -26.69 -3.10 10.11
C ASP A 464 -26.22 -3.74 8.80
N ARG A 465 -27.15 -3.95 7.87
CA ARG A 465 -26.87 -4.47 6.53
C ARG A 465 -26.15 -3.39 5.72
N ALA A 466 -24.89 -3.65 5.39
CA ALA A 466 -24.05 -2.72 4.65
C ALA A 466 -24.29 -2.75 3.15
N ALA A 467 -24.44 -3.95 2.60
CA ALA A 467 -24.66 -4.13 1.18
C ALA A 467 -25.41 -5.43 0.90
N SER A 468 -26.33 -5.36 -0.07
CA SER A 468 -26.85 -6.52 -0.78
C SER A 468 -26.13 -6.60 -2.11
N LEU A 469 -25.25 -7.59 -2.29
CA LEU A 469 -24.41 -7.72 -3.47
C LEU A 469 -24.91 -8.86 -4.34
N GLU A 470 -25.07 -8.57 -5.63
CA GLU A 470 -25.46 -9.53 -6.64
C GLU A 470 -24.22 -10.18 -7.26
N LEU A 471 -24.24 -11.51 -7.36
CA LEU A 471 -23.21 -12.27 -8.06
C LEU A 471 -23.44 -12.16 -9.56
N SER A 472 -23.03 -11.04 -10.15
CA SER A 472 -23.36 -10.72 -11.54
C SER A 472 -22.27 -11.11 -12.55
N TYR A 473 -21.01 -11.31 -12.12
CA TYR A 473 -19.90 -11.52 -13.05
C TYR A 473 -19.68 -13.00 -13.40
N ASP A 474 -19.76 -13.34 -14.69
CA ASP A 474 -19.46 -14.69 -15.20
C ASP A 474 -17.95 -14.97 -15.21
N VAL A 475 -17.50 -15.88 -14.32
CA VAL A 475 -16.12 -16.37 -14.22
C VAL A 475 -15.98 -17.84 -14.65
N THR A 476 -16.97 -18.38 -15.37
CA THR A 476 -17.01 -19.78 -15.83
C THR A 476 -15.77 -20.11 -16.63
N LYS A 477 -15.28 -19.20 -17.47
CA LYS A 477 -14.07 -19.43 -18.28
C LYS A 477 -12.83 -19.71 -17.42
N GLN A 478 -12.64 -18.99 -16.31
CA GLN A 478 -11.50 -19.23 -15.41
C GLN A 478 -11.74 -20.43 -14.49
N ARG A 479 -12.97 -20.61 -13.97
CA ARG A 479 -13.28 -21.57 -12.90
C ARG A 479 -13.72 -22.97 -13.38
N ALA A 480 -14.23 -23.13 -14.60
CA ALA A 480 -14.65 -24.43 -15.15
C ALA A 480 -13.48 -25.39 -15.46
N GLY A 481 -12.24 -24.97 -15.24
CA GLY A 481 -11.08 -25.86 -15.25
C GLY A 481 -10.75 -26.41 -16.65
N PRO A 482 -10.49 -27.73 -16.81
CA PRO A 482 -10.12 -28.33 -18.11
C PRO A 482 -11.17 -28.18 -19.22
N LEU A 483 -12.43 -27.92 -18.88
CA LEU A 483 -13.50 -27.80 -19.88
C LEU A 483 -13.30 -26.59 -20.79
N THR A 484 -12.91 -25.45 -20.22
CA THR A 484 -12.76 -24.16 -20.93
C THR A 484 -11.31 -23.82 -21.28
N ARG A 485 -10.34 -24.60 -20.79
CA ARG A 485 -8.91 -24.37 -21.07
C ARG A 485 -8.60 -24.65 -22.54
N LYS A 486 -7.85 -23.73 -23.16
CA LYS A 486 -7.34 -23.86 -24.54
C LYS A 486 -6.53 -25.15 -24.76
N ASN A 487 -5.79 -25.58 -23.75
CA ASN A 487 -4.93 -26.77 -23.80
C ASN A 487 -5.68 -28.08 -23.51
N ALA A 488 -7.01 -28.03 -23.41
CA ALA A 488 -7.86 -29.16 -23.08
C ALA A 488 -9.08 -29.16 -24.02
N LEU A 489 -10.30 -29.22 -23.49
CA LEU A 489 -11.51 -29.36 -24.31
C LEU A 489 -11.97 -28.06 -24.99
N ASN A 490 -11.45 -26.91 -24.53
CA ASN A 490 -11.67 -25.58 -25.12
C ASN A 490 -13.15 -25.28 -25.45
N LEU A 491 -14.07 -25.77 -24.61
CA LEU A 491 -15.50 -25.50 -24.76
C LEU A 491 -15.80 -24.04 -24.47
N LYS A 492 -16.69 -23.46 -25.26
CA LYS A 492 -17.19 -22.10 -25.00
C LYS A 492 -18.03 -22.12 -23.71
N PRO A 493 -17.92 -21.10 -22.83
CA PRO A 493 -18.75 -21.02 -21.64
C PRO A 493 -20.26 -21.13 -21.95
N GLN A 494 -20.69 -20.65 -23.12
CA GLN A 494 -22.06 -20.72 -23.60
C GLN A 494 -22.61 -22.13 -23.80
N SER A 495 -21.74 -23.12 -24.09
CA SER A 495 -22.19 -24.49 -24.31
C SER A 495 -22.29 -25.32 -23.02
N LEU A 496 -21.96 -24.75 -21.87
CA LEU A 496 -21.98 -25.46 -20.59
C LEU A 496 -23.39 -25.42 -19.97
N ALA A 497 -23.78 -26.51 -19.32
CA ALA A 497 -25.05 -26.63 -18.60
C ALA A 497 -25.10 -25.85 -17.27
N PHE A 498 -23.96 -25.27 -16.87
CA PHE A 498 -23.82 -24.47 -15.66
C PHE A 498 -22.95 -23.24 -15.94
N ARG A 499 -23.14 -22.21 -15.10
CA ARG A 499 -22.31 -21.01 -15.04
C ARG A 499 -21.77 -20.84 -13.63
N VAL A 500 -20.60 -20.22 -13.53
CA VAL A 500 -19.99 -19.82 -12.26
C VAL A 500 -20.00 -18.31 -12.19
N LEU A 501 -20.81 -17.79 -11.29
CA LEU A 501 -20.92 -16.37 -11.02
C LEU A 501 -20.06 -16.02 -9.81
N ALA A 502 -19.47 -14.84 -9.80
CA ALA A 502 -18.63 -14.40 -8.70
C ALA A 502 -18.69 -12.88 -8.48
N VAL A 503 -18.34 -12.49 -7.27
CA VAL A 503 -18.14 -11.09 -6.86
C VAL A 503 -17.06 -11.07 -5.78
N ASP A 504 -16.18 -10.07 -5.82
CA ASP A 504 -15.23 -9.83 -4.73
C ASP A 504 -15.87 -8.83 -3.76
N VAL A 505 -16.05 -9.23 -2.49
CA VAL A 505 -16.49 -8.35 -1.40
C VAL A 505 -15.26 -7.74 -0.77
N LEU A 506 -15.17 -6.42 -0.78
CA LEU A 506 -14.06 -5.65 -0.24
C LEU A 506 -14.40 -5.17 1.17
N ILE A 507 -13.43 -5.29 2.08
CA ILE A 507 -13.52 -4.82 3.45
C ILE A 507 -12.42 -3.78 3.63
N GLU A 508 -12.83 -2.53 3.91
CA GLU A 508 -11.91 -1.40 4.01
C GLU A 508 -10.79 -1.67 5.03
N GLY A 509 -9.54 -1.44 4.63
CA GLY A 509 -8.38 -1.62 5.53
C GLY A 509 -7.98 -3.07 5.84
N VAL A 510 -8.84 -4.06 5.57
CA VAL A 510 -8.64 -5.45 5.99
C VAL A 510 -8.23 -6.36 4.84
N GLY A 511 -9.00 -6.35 3.75
CA GLY A 511 -8.83 -7.32 2.66
C GLY A 511 -10.10 -7.52 1.85
N TRP A 512 -10.25 -8.72 1.29
CA TRP A 512 -11.42 -9.07 0.48
C TRP A 512 -11.83 -10.53 0.65
N VAL A 513 -13.06 -10.86 0.28
CA VAL A 513 -13.58 -12.22 0.19
C VAL A 513 -14.04 -12.46 -1.24
N GLU A 514 -13.45 -13.44 -1.92
CA GLU A 514 -13.91 -13.86 -3.23
C GLU A 514 -15.08 -14.81 -3.07
N ILE A 515 -16.25 -14.39 -3.52
CA ILE A 515 -17.48 -15.18 -3.42
C ILE A 515 -17.85 -15.68 -4.80
N SER A 516 -18.18 -16.97 -4.87
CA SER A 516 -18.57 -17.61 -6.12
C SER A 516 -19.68 -18.62 -5.91
N ALA A 517 -20.58 -18.75 -6.88
CA ALA A 517 -21.65 -19.72 -6.87
C ALA A 517 -21.82 -20.35 -8.25
N GLN A 518 -22.19 -21.63 -8.28
CA GLN A 518 -22.48 -22.35 -9.50
C GLN A 518 -23.98 -22.40 -9.72
N VAL A 519 -24.47 -21.75 -10.78
CA VAL A 519 -25.88 -21.73 -11.18
C VAL A 519 -26.09 -22.57 -12.43
N ARG A 520 -27.30 -23.10 -12.63
CA ARG A 520 -27.64 -23.80 -13.87
C ARG A 520 -27.91 -22.78 -14.96
N THR A 521 -27.55 -23.10 -16.20
CA THR A 521 -27.75 -22.17 -17.33
C THR A 521 -29.22 -21.86 -17.58
N LYS A 522 -30.15 -22.73 -17.18
CA LYS A 522 -31.60 -22.50 -17.30
C LYS A 522 -32.12 -21.42 -16.36
N ASP A 523 -31.49 -21.30 -15.19
CA ASP A 523 -31.88 -20.34 -14.14
C ASP A 523 -31.10 -19.02 -14.31
N TYR A 524 -30.28 -18.92 -15.37
CA TYR A 524 -29.42 -17.78 -15.66
C TYR A 524 -30.01 -16.93 -16.80
N PRO A 525 -30.48 -15.70 -16.52
CA PRO A 525 -30.96 -14.80 -17.58
C PRO A 525 -29.75 -14.21 -18.33
N HIS A 526 -29.21 -14.96 -19.29
CA HIS A 526 -28.04 -14.54 -20.08
C HIS A 526 -28.25 -13.21 -20.82
N GLU A 527 -29.49 -12.94 -21.23
CA GLU A 527 -29.84 -11.76 -22.03
C GLU A 527 -30.10 -10.48 -21.20
N GLY A 528 -30.31 -10.59 -19.88
CA GLY A 528 -30.69 -9.44 -19.06
C GLY A 528 -29.58 -8.40 -18.94
N ARG A 529 -28.34 -8.85 -18.70
CA ARG A 529 -27.19 -7.95 -18.47
C ARG A 529 -26.65 -7.32 -19.75
N GLU A 530 -26.59 -8.02 -20.88
CA GLU A 530 -26.19 -7.40 -22.15
C GLU A 530 -27.21 -6.33 -22.56
N LYS A 531 -28.51 -6.56 -22.28
CA LYS A 531 -29.55 -5.55 -22.49
C LYS A 531 -29.43 -4.38 -21.50
N GLU A 532 -29.19 -4.62 -20.21
CA GLU A 532 -28.96 -3.57 -19.21
C GLU A 532 -27.69 -2.75 -19.49
N GLU A 533 -26.56 -3.41 -19.81
CA GLU A 533 -25.30 -2.72 -20.16
C GLU A 533 -25.50 -1.88 -21.43
N HIS A 534 -26.21 -2.40 -22.45
CA HIS A 534 -26.56 -1.62 -23.64
C HIS A 534 -27.59 -0.51 -23.39
N LEU A 535 -28.48 -0.65 -22.42
CA LEU A 535 -29.44 0.39 -22.03
C LEU A 535 -28.73 1.51 -21.26
N ILE A 536 -27.86 1.16 -20.32
CA ILE A 536 -27.01 2.12 -19.59
C ILE A 536 -26.09 2.84 -20.57
N GLU A 537 -25.43 2.11 -21.49
CA GLU A 537 -24.62 2.73 -22.54
C GLU A 537 -25.44 3.69 -23.41
N LYS A 538 -26.69 3.35 -23.75
CA LYS A 538 -27.58 4.23 -24.53
C LYS A 538 -28.06 5.45 -23.75
N GLU A 539 -28.52 5.28 -22.52
CA GLU A 539 -28.96 6.39 -21.66
C GLU A 539 -27.79 7.36 -21.39
N GLU A 540 -26.59 6.82 -21.17
CA GLU A 540 -25.39 7.63 -20.99
C GLU A 540 -24.88 8.26 -22.29
N GLU A 541 -25.03 7.61 -23.45
CA GLU A 541 -24.77 8.21 -24.76
C GLU A 541 -25.76 9.35 -25.08
N GLU A 542 -27.00 9.22 -24.66
CA GLU A 542 -28.01 10.28 -24.77
C GLU A 542 -27.73 11.45 -23.81
N GLU A 543 -27.30 11.18 -22.56
CA GLU A 543 -26.81 12.22 -21.65
C GLU A 543 -25.55 12.92 -22.20
N MET A 544 -24.61 12.18 -22.79
CA MET A 544 -23.39 12.78 -23.38
C MET A 544 -23.69 13.69 -24.56
N LYS A 545 -24.71 13.38 -25.37
CA LYS A 545 -25.17 14.26 -26.45
C LYS A 545 -25.79 15.55 -25.93
N ASN A 546 -26.45 15.50 -24.77
CA ASN A 546 -27.03 16.68 -24.15
C ASN A 546 -25.99 17.57 -23.45
N GLU A 547 -24.90 17.01 -22.92
CA GLU A 547 -23.78 17.78 -22.34
C GLU A 547 -22.86 18.42 -23.42
N GLU A 548 -22.84 17.91 -24.65
CA GLU A 548 -22.08 18.46 -25.78
C GLU A 548 -22.85 19.54 -26.59
N GLU A 549 -24.08 19.92 -26.20
CA GLU A 549 -24.77 21.03 -26.86
C GLU A 549 -24.04 22.37 -26.57
N ASP A 550 -23.62 23.04 -27.65
CA ASP A 550 -22.89 24.31 -27.58
C ASP A 550 -23.74 25.39 -26.88
N PRO A 551 -23.17 26.19 -25.96
CA PRO A 551 -23.90 27.26 -25.24
C PRO A 551 -24.61 28.29 -26.15
N TRP A 552 -24.21 28.39 -27.42
CA TRP A 552 -24.85 29.23 -28.43
C TRP A 552 -26.15 28.63 -28.99
N GLU A 553 -26.26 27.31 -29.08
CA GLU A 553 -27.43 26.59 -29.61
C GLU A 553 -28.61 26.64 -28.61
N ALA A 554 -28.29 26.58 -27.31
CA ALA A 554 -29.25 26.80 -26.23
C ALA A 554 -29.78 28.25 -26.20
N LEU A 555 -28.93 29.23 -26.54
CA LEU A 555 -29.32 30.65 -26.63
C LEU A 555 -30.20 30.93 -27.86
N GLU A 556 -29.91 30.31 -29.01
CA GLU A 556 -30.74 30.43 -30.22
C GLU A 556 -32.14 29.83 -30.04
N ARG A 557 -32.27 28.71 -29.31
CA ARG A 557 -33.58 28.14 -28.94
C ARG A 557 -34.38 29.03 -27.99
N ALA A 558 -33.71 29.75 -27.09
CA ALA A 558 -34.38 30.69 -26.17
C ALA A 558 -34.85 31.98 -26.88
N VAL A 559 -34.17 32.39 -27.96
CA VAL A 559 -34.48 33.63 -28.70
C VAL A 559 -35.56 33.41 -29.78
N ASN A 560 -35.69 32.20 -30.35
CA ASN A 560 -36.67 31.92 -31.42
C ASN A 560 -37.58 30.71 -31.11
N PRO A 561 -38.64 30.86 -30.29
CA PRO A 561 -39.55 29.76 -29.97
C PRO A 561 -40.52 29.36 -31.10
N ILE A 562 -40.41 29.93 -32.32
CA ILE A 562 -41.45 29.82 -33.37
C ILE A 562 -41.17 28.72 -34.42
N LYS A 563 -40.07 27.97 -34.33
CA LYS A 563 -39.76 26.91 -35.32
C LYS A 563 -39.54 25.51 -34.74
N VAL A 564 -40.41 25.04 -33.86
CA VAL A 564 -40.58 23.58 -33.64
C VAL A 564 -42.03 23.26 -33.33
N ALA A 565 -42.95 23.67 -34.20
CA ALA A 565 -44.33 23.21 -34.18
C ALA A 565 -44.58 22.18 -35.28
N GLU A 566 -43.66 21.23 -35.48
CA GLU A 566 -43.94 20.05 -36.30
C GLU A 566 -42.96 18.93 -35.92
N THR A 567 -43.53 17.79 -35.52
CA THR A 567 -42.92 16.46 -35.26
C THR A 567 -42.70 16.04 -33.79
N LYS A 568 -43.77 15.46 -33.23
CA LYS A 568 -43.89 14.11 -32.63
C LYS A 568 -44.91 14.15 -31.49
N LYS A 569 -46.09 13.60 -31.74
CA LYS A 569 -47.09 13.28 -30.71
C LYS A 569 -46.46 12.28 -29.73
N PRO A 570 -46.60 12.48 -28.40
CA PRO A 570 -46.15 11.49 -27.43
C PRO A 570 -47.04 10.24 -27.52
N SER A 571 -46.41 9.07 -27.62
CA SER A 571 -47.08 7.77 -27.47
C SER A 571 -47.65 7.62 -26.04
N PRO A 572 -48.78 6.93 -25.86
CA PRO A 572 -49.40 6.79 -24.53
C PRO A 572 -48.46 6.06 -23.56
N PRO A 573 -48.54 6.37 -22.25
CA PRO A 573 -47.68 5.77 -21.25
C PRO A 573 -47.97 4.27 -21.15
N THR A 574 -46.96 3.46 -21.42
CA THR A 574 -46.95 2.04 -21.07
C THR A 574 -47.15 1.92 -19.56
N PRO A 575 -48.07 1.06 -19.07
CA PRO A 575 -48.26 0.88 -17.64
C PRO A 575 -46.95 0.38 -17.00
N PRO A 576 -46.67 0.71 -15.72
CA PRO A 576 -45.47 0.29 -15.03
C PRO A 576 -45.49 -1.23 -14.91
N THR A 577 -44.76 -1.92 -15.79
CA THR A 577 -44.32 -3.29 -15.53
C THR A 577 -43.54 -3.25 -14.24
N LYS A 578 -44.05 -3.94 -13.22
CA LYS A 578 -43.29 -4.24 -11.99
C LYS A 578 -41.89 -4.70 -12.43
N PRO A 579 -40.80 -4.20 -11.84
CA PRO A 579 -39.48 -4.76 -12.12
C PRO A 579 -39.54 -6.23 -11.68
N GLU A 580 -39.59 -7.16 -12.62
CA GLU A 580 -39.28 -8.56 -12.35
C GLU A 580 -37.85 -8.56 -11.84
N GLU A 581 -37.68 -8.81 -10.53
CA GLU A 581 -36.38 -8.76 -9.88
C GLU A 581 -35.40 -9.65 -10.64
N PRO A 582 -34.25 -9.12 -11.08
CA PRO A 582 -33.30 -9.92 -11.83
C PRO A 582 -32.78 -11.06 -10.94
N LEU A 583 -32.87 -12.30 -11.44
CA LEU A 583 -32.68 -13.57 -10.70
C LEU A 583 -31.21 -13.88 -10.35
N TRP A 584 -30.41 -12.88 -10.01
CA TRP A 584 -29.01 -13.08 -9.62
C TRP A 584 -28.93 -13.63 -8.20
N PRO A 585 -27.98 -14.53 -7.90
CA PRO A 585 -27.67 -14.88 -6.53
C PRO A 585 -27.27 -13.65 -5.73
N VAL A 586 -27.90 -13.43 -4.59
CA VAL A 586 -27.67 -12.26 -3.73
C VAL A 586 -27.07 -12.70 -2.40
N ILE A 587 -26.08 -11.95 -1.95
CA ILE A 587 -25.50 -12.05 -0.61
C ILE A 587 -25.73 -10.76 0.15
N ASP A 588 -26.08 -10.87 1.43
CA ASP A 588 -26.15 -9.74 2.34
C ASP A 588 -24.90 -9.72 3.21
N VAL A 589 -24.29 -8.55 3.34
CA VAL A 589 -23.13 -8.30 4.19
C VAL A 589 -23.54 -7.38 5.32
N PHE A 590 -23.20 -7.75 6.56
CA PHE A 590 -23.52 -6.99 7.78
C PHE A 590 -22.22 -6.57 8.47
N THR A 591 -22.13 -5.28 8.77
CA THR A 591 -20.97 -4.63 9.41
C THR A 591 -21.46 -3.53 10.36
N PRO A 592 -20.58 -2.98 11.21
CA PRO A 592 -20.93 -1.82 12.01
C PRO A 592 -21.43 -0.67 11.14
N GLU A 593 -22.55 -0.06 11.55
CA GLU A 593 -23.25 1.06 10.90
C GLU A 593 -23.65 0.84 9.43
N GLY A 594 -23.57 -0.40 8.92
CA GLY A 594 -23.81 -0.69 7.51
C GLY A 594 -22.79 -0.03 6.58
N ARG A 595 -21.55 0.24 7.03
CA ARG A 595 -20.49 0.88 6.23
C ARG A 595 -19.32 -0.08 5.96
N PHE A 596 -18.21 0.43 5.43
CA PHE A 596 -16.92 -0.28 5.27
C PHE A 596 -16.86 -1.41 4.22
N ILE A 597 -17.94 -1.62 3.47
CA ILE A 597 -18.02 -2.65 2.44
C ILE A 597 -18.04 -2.02 1.05
N GLY A 598 -17.25 -2.59 0.15
CA GLY A 598 -17.29 -2.32 -1.27
C GLY A 598 -17.43 -3.60 -2.08
N SER A 599 -17.63 -3.46 -3.38
CA SER A 599 -17.59 -4.59 -4.31
C SER A 599 -16.75 -4.26 -5.53
N ARG A 600 -16.19 -5.29 -6.16
CA ARG A 600 -15.48 -5.16 -7.43
C ARG A 600 -15.67 -6.40 -8.31
N GLN A 601 -15.33 -6.24 -9.59
CA GLN A 601 -15.19 -7.38 -10.50
C GLN A 601 -14.15 -8.37 -9.96
N PRO A 602 -14.44 -9.68 -9.98
CA PRO A 602 -13.57 -10.70 -9.40
C PRO A 602 -12.23 -10.80 -10.12
N LEU A 603 -11.14 -10.70 -9.36
CA LEU A 603 -9.77 -10.88 -9.86
C LEU A 603 -9.36 -12.35 -10.00
N ASN A 604 -10.17 -13.28 -9.48
CA ASN A 604 -9.95 -14.73 -9.50
C ASN A 604 -8.59 -15.16 -8.89
N LEU A 605 -8.18 -14.48 -7.82
CA LEU A 605 -6.90 -14.69 -7.15
C LEU A 605 -6.86 -16.01 -6.39
N TYR A 606 -8.01 -16.60 -6.05
CA TYR A 606 -8.05 -17.95 -5.47
C TYR A 606 -7.31 -18.97 -6.34
N LEU A 607 -7.43 -18.89 -7.67
CA LEU A 607 -6.77 -19.84 -8.58
C LEU A 607 -5.23 -19.68 -8.56
N LEU A 608 -4.74 -18.48 -8.30
CA LEU A 608 -3.31 -18.17 -8.21
C LEU A 608 -2.73 -18.54 -6.84
N ASN A 609 -3.53 -18.39 -5.78
CA ASN A 609 -3.09 -18.49 -4.39
C ASN A 609 -3.48 -19.77 -3.67
N LYS A 610 -4.32 -20.62 -4.28
CA LYS A 610 -4.71 -21.91 -3.69
C LYS A 610 -3.48 -22.73 -3.33
N ALA A 611 -3.56 -23.42 -2.19
CA ALA A 611 -2.52 -24.37 -1.80
C ALA A 611 -2.33 -25.39 -2.94
N ARG A 612 -1.08 -25.60 -3.34
CA ARG A 612 -0.75 -26.69 -4.25
C ARG A 612 -1.06 -27.98 -3.50
N THR A 613 -2.08 -28.70 -3.94
CA THR A 613 -2.28 -30.09 -3.52
C THR A 613 -1.06 -30.85 -4.01
N GLU A 614 -0.25 -31.40 -3.11
CA GLU A 614 0.78 -32.34 -3.54
C GLU A 614 0.10 -33.42 -4.38
N PRO A 615 0.66 -33.78 -5.55
CA PRO A 615 0.10 -34.86 -6.34
C PRO A 615 0.05 -36.08 -5.42
N ALA A 616 -1.17 -36.58 -5.15
CA ALA A 616 -1.36 -37.75 -4.31
C ALA A 616 -0.32 -38.80 -4.68
N LYS A 617 0.55 -39.18 -3.73
CA LYS A 617 1.60 -40.20 -3.92
C LYS A 617 0.93 -41.34 -4.68
N ARG A 618 1.27 -41.48 -5.97
CA ARG A 618 0.61 -42.40 -6.89
C ARG A 618 0.60 -43.76 -6.20
N LEU A 619 -0.56 -44.23 -5.77
CA LEU A 619 -0.68 -45.48 -5.03
C LEU A 619 0.01 -46.55 -5.91
N ARG A 620 1.08 -47.18 -5.39
CA ARG A 620 1.89 -48.13 -6.16
C ARG A 620 0.95 -49.14 -6.82
N ARG A 621 0.89 -49.15 -8.15
CA ARG A 621 0.10 -50.13 -8.91
C ARG A 621 0.47 -51.52 -8.40
N SER A 622 -0.53 -52.30 -8.00
CA SER A 622 -0.32 -53.67 -7.50
C SER A 622 0.39 -54.51 -8.56
N MET A 623 1.62 -54.93 -8.27
CA MET A 623 2.44 -55.75 -9.17
C MET A 623 1.93 -57.20 -9.32
N LYS A 624 0.85 -57.58 -8.62
CA LYS A 624 0.26 -58.94 -8.69
C LYS A 624 -0.16 -59.31 -10.12
N GLY A 625 -0.76 -58.38 -10.86
CA GLY A 625 -1.20 -58.62 -12.25
C GLY A 625 -0.03 -58.81 -13.22
N ALA A 626 1.00 -57.97 -13.10
CA ALA A 626 2.22 -58.05 -13.92
C ALA A 626 2.99 -59.34 -13.64
N LYS A 627 3.20 -59.70 -12.36
CA LYS A 627 3.87 -60.95 -11.97
C LYS A 627 3.10 -62.20 -12.42
N LYS A 628 1.75 -62.17 -12.43
CA LYS A 628 0.94 -63.30 -12.92
C LYS A 628 1.10 -63.48 -14.44
N ARG A 629 1.13 -62.39 -15.21
CA ARG A 629 1.36 -62.44 -16.67
C ARG A 629 2.77 -62.93 -17.00
N GLU A 630 3.78 -62.46 -16.28
CA GLU A 630 5.17 -62.91 -16.47
C GLU A 630 5.33 -64.40 -16.14
N LYS A 631 4.67 -64.89 -15.07
CA LYS A 631 4.67 -66.30 -14.71
C LYS A 631 3.95 -67.17 -15.76
N MET A 632 2.86 -66.68 -16.36
CA MET A 632 2.21 -67.37 -17.47
C MET A 632 3.11 -67.40 -18.71
N ALA A 633 3.75 -66.29 -19.07
CA ALA A 633 4.66 -66.22 -20.21
C ALA A 633 5.84 -67.19 -20.04
N LYS A 634 6.45 -67.25 -18.85
CA LYS A 634 7.50 -68.22 -18.52
C LYS A 634 7.03 -69.67 -18.59
N ARG A 635 5.79 -69.96 -18.18
CA ARG A 635 5.21 -71.31 -18.30
C ARG A 635 4.93 -71.69 -19.75
N ALA A 636 4.43 -70.76 -20.56
CA ALA A 636 4.19 -70.96 -21.98
C ALA A 636 5.50 -71.19 -22.75
N ALA A 637 6.54 -70.40 -22.48
CA ALA A 637 7.86 -70.57 -23.07
C ALA A 637 8.48 -71.94 -22.73
N ARG A 638 8.39 -72.36 -21.46
CA ARG A 638 8.91 -73.67 -21.01
C ARG A 638 8.10 -74.86 -21.54
N ALA A 639 6.83 -74.66 -21.87
CA ALA A 639 6.00 -75.67 -22.52
C ALA A 639 6.34 -75.79 -24.01
N ALA A 640 6.64 -74.67 -24.67
CA ALA A 640 7.09 -74.65 -26.06
C ALA A 640 8.48 -75.31 -26.22
N GLU A 641 9.43 -75.06 -25.30
CA GLU A 641 10.74 -75.73 -25.26
C GLU A 641 10.69 -77.24 -25.00
N ARG A 642 9.58 -77.76 -24.46
CA ARG A 642 9.40 -79.21 -24.22
C ARG A 642 8.67 -79.91 -25.35
N ALA A 643 8.08 -79.15 -26.28
CA ALA A 643 7.27 -79.65 -27.38
C ALA A 643 8.00 -79.60 -28.75
N GLY A 644 9.13 -78.89 -28.82
CA GLY A 644 10.15 -79.05 -29.87
C GLY A 644 11.30 -79.90 -29.35
#